data_AF-A0A507DZ58-F1
#
_entry.id   AF-A0A507DZ58-F1
#
_cell.length_a   1.000
_cell.length_b   1.000
_cell.length_c   1.000
_cell.angle_alpha   90.00
_cell.angle_beta   90.00
_cell.angle_gamma   90.00
#
_symmetry.space_group_name_H-M   'P 1'
#
loop_
_entity.id
_entity.type
_entity.pdbx_description
1 polymer ?
#
loop_
_entity_poly.entity_id
_entity_poly.type
_entity_poly.pdbx_seq_one_letter_code
_entity_poly.pdbx_strand_id
1 'polypeptide(L)'
;MLVAVFAAALVSVAVSAGPLTPTRGALPWNDWNFIQTTDLHGYVGGHGIQDGGKYSANVADVAVFVDEMRLIAQKKNAELFVIDSGDWHDGTAYGDKTNPVGKLTDPLLSQIDYDVISIGNHEMYINATVNQVYNNVVPRFPERFLTGNVQYIKPDGSVVDFSQRVRKFKGSKGSKVTAFGFVYSDFMKQPPAANSIETKVTDEVTKPWFTEAIQEKPDFFLLVGHIALRASFGNTDKNVAPDWAAVIKSIRAVHATVPIVVFGGHYHIRDFMFMGENVYGLTSGRYLETLGFLSLNKNGEKSSVDRRYLDVNVNTLNYHLGQDENFALGSSTEKGKKMNQAIIEAGIVTNASQVIGYAPHDYYLSRVPATNEYSAAYLWESMVYKTYQKPAPANPAYFVSNRGTLRSDIFGGPFTVNDAFMALPFANKVLVVENVDFAVIAGFKAWFNKFNKHTKRAACTGTPGLVTVDDLSPVSDGEDTAHCPYDNFSNPAKGLYSPIELPANSTQKWDLVFCDYVAPDVVDALASFGVIAKLGSIPEYIPGKYSNDFLVDMAKKFWQNDSNSTSTSTASAAASTVATSSSAAASTAATSSSTAASSAATSSSSAATSASTSAATSASTGASSASTGTVSASTSTATSASASVAPSADPTSATASSSIPVYIAPQPASSSVAPKVTNLYKSSSPATAVVSMLAAVVVACML
;
A
#
# COMPACT_ATOMS: atom_id res chain seq x y z
N MET A 1 27.92 41.52 11.52
CA MET A 1 26.90 42.38 10.89
C MET A 1 26.79 41.95 9.44
N LEU A 2 25.73 41.37 8.89
CA LEU A 2 24.36 41.05 9.31
C LEU A 2 24.08 39.64 8.74
N VAL A 3 23.69 38.70 9.59
CA VAL A 3 22.93 37.51 9.18
C VAL A 3 21.49 37.85 9.53
N ALA A 4 20.67 38.13 8.51
CA ALA A 4 19.25 38.43 8.68
C ALA A 4 18.42 37.29 8.09
N VAL A 5 18.06 36.39 8.99
CA VAL A 5 16.85 35.56 9.06
C VAL A 5 15.78 35.88 8.00
N PHE A 6 15.55 34.95 7.07
CA PHE A 6 14.25 34.76 6.44
C PHE A 6 13.57 33.57 7.16
N ALA A 7 12.88 33.88 8.25
CA ALA A 7 11.86 33.00 8.81
C ALA A 7 10.55 33.38 8.12
N ALA A 8 10.20 32.65 7.06
CA ALA A 8 8.85 32.70 6.54
C ALA A 8 7.93 32.08 7.59
N ALA A 9 7.13 32.91 8.26
CA ALA A 9 6.09 32.45 9.16
C ALA A 9 5.00 31.74 8.31
N LEU A 10 5.12 30.43 8.19
CA LEU A 10 4.00 29.56 7.84
C LEU A 10 2.99 29.68 8.98
N VAL A 11 1.95 30.47 8.78
CA VAL A 11 0.72 30.33 9.55
C VAL A 11 0.01 29.09 9.01
N SER A 12 0.50 27.92 9.40
CA SER A 12 -0.30 26.71 9.35
C SER A 12 -1.42 26.88 10.36
N VAL A 13 -2.67 26.83 9.89
CA VAL A 13 -3.78 26.54 10.78
C VAL A 13 -3.50 25.14 11.32
N ALA A 14 -2.89 25.08 12.50
CA ALA A 14 -2.76 23.85 13.24
C ALA A 14 -4.18 23.42 13.59
N VAL A 15 -4.77 22.59 12.73
CA VAL A 15 -5.79 21.65 13.17
C VAL A 15 -5.10 20.89 14.29
N SER A 16 -5.54 21.12 15.53
CA SER A 16 -5.03 20.44 16.71
C SER A 16 -5.01 18.95 16.42
N ALA A 17 -3.86 18.39 16.03
CA ALA A 17 -3.69 16.97 15.92
C ALA A 17 -3.94 16.43 17.32
N GLY A 18 -5.02 15.65 17.50
CA GLY A 18 -5.20 14.95 18.76
C GLY A 18 -4.02 14.02 19.03
N PRO A 19 -3.90 13.46 20.24
CA PRO A 19 -2.75 12.65 20.61
C PRO A 19 -2.52 11.51 19.59
N LEU A 20 -1.30 11.44 19.06
CA LEU A 20 -0.82 10.32 18.21
C LEU A 20 -0.42 9.09 19.06
N THR A 21 -0.58 9.20 20.37
CA THR A 21 -0.21 8.17 21.33
C THR A 21 -1.21 7.02 21.29
N PRO A 22 -0.74 5.76 21.28
CA PRO A 22 -1.57 4.58 21.38
C PRO A 22 -2.56 4.64 22.55
N THR A 23 -3.80 4.26 22.27
CA THR A 23 -4.91 4.28 23.24
C THR A 23 -5.27 2.89 23.76
N ARG A 24 -4.90 1.83 23.02
CA ARG A 24 -5.22 0.44 23.36
C ARG A 24 -4.16 -0.23 24.25
N GLY A 25 -3.24 0.58 24.80
CA GLY A 25 -2.24 0.14 25.77
C GLY A 25 -1.12 -0.69 25.17
N ALA A 26 -0.43 -1.46 26.01
CA ALA A 26 0.64 -2.35 25.59
C ALA A 26 0.15 -3.45 24.61
N LEU A 27 1.03 -3.84 23.68
CA LEU A 27 0.75 -4.92 22.73
C LEU A 27 0.42 -6.25 23.44
N PRO A 28 -0.53 -7.04 22.89
CA PRO A 28 -1.02 -8.27 23.52
C PRO A 28 -0.08 -9.45 23.26
N TRP A 29 1.13 -9.44 23.83
CA TRP A 29 2.14 -10.49 23.61
C TRP A 29 1.67 -11.89 24.10
N ASN A 30 1.90 -12.91 23.28
CA ASN A 30 1.69 -14.34 23.58
C ASN A 30 2.91 -15.18 23.11
N ASP A 31 2.77 -16.51 23.02
CA ASP A 31 3.84 -17.41 22.56
C ASP A 31 4.35 -17.06 21.15
N TRP A 32 3.45 -16.84 20.20
CA TRP A 32 3.75 -16.50 18.81
C TRP A 32 3.21 -15.12 18.47
N ASN A 33 4.08 -14.27 17.95
CA ASN A 33 3.77 -12.90 17.58
C ASN A 33 4.30 -12.61 16.18
N PHE A 34 3.61 -11.73 15.49
CA PHE A 34 3.86 -11.44 14.09
C PHE A 34 3.77 -9.93 13.88
N ILE A 35 4.75 -9.37 13.19
CA ILE A 35 4.66 -8.02 12.62
C ILE A 35 4.55 -8.17 11.11
N GLN A 36 3.59 -7.49 10.49
CA GLN A 36 3.35 -7.55 9.06
C GLN A 36 3.32 -6.15 8.43
N THR A 37 4.07 -6.00 7.34
CA THR A 37 3.93 -4.96 6.33
C THR A 37 3.33 -5.54 5.04
N THR A 38 2.73 -4.68 4.22
CA THR A 38 2.27 -4.99 2.86
C THR A 38 2.00 -3.69 2.12
N ASP A 39 2.02 -3.73 0.79
CA ASP A 39 1.57 -2.63 -0.06
C ASP A 39 2.30 -1.31 0.30
N LEU A 40 3.63 -1.37 0.46
CA LEU A 40 4.45 -0.23 0.85
C LEU A 40 4.58 0.83 -0.25
N HIS A 41 4.52 0.42 -1.53
CA HIS A 41 4.44 1.31 -2.71
C HIS A 41 5.44 2.48 -2.68
N GLY A 42 6.67 2.27 -2.21
CA GLY A 42 7.75 3.24 -2.25
C GLY A 42 7.71 4.32 -1.17
N TYR A 43 6.84 4.21 -0.16
CA TYR A 43 6.70 5.18 0.95
C TYR A 43 7.88 5.18 1.94
N VAL A 44 9.12 5.09 1.44
CA VAL A 44 10.33 4.99 2.26
C VAL A 44 10.57 6.21 3.15
N GLY A 45 10.06 7.39 2.77
CA GLY A 45 10.17 8.64 3.52
C GLY A 45 9.05 8.90 4.53
N GLY A 46 8.03 8.03 4.62
CA GLY A 46 6.79 8.33 5.34
C GLY A 46 5.94 9.41 4.64
N HIS A 47 4.83 9.83 5.26
CA HIS A 47 3.87 10.81 4.71
C HIS A 47 4.13 12.26 5.13
N GLY A 48 5.19 12.52 5.90
CA GLY A 48 5.47 13.83 6.47
C GLY A 48 4.41 14.29 7.49
N ILE A 49 4.29 15.61 7.68
CA ILE A 49 3.44 16.20 8.73
C ILE A 49 2.04 16.60 8.26
N GLN A 50 1.79 16.57 6.94
CA GLN A 50 0.59 17.19 6.33
C GLN A 50 -0.71 16.48 6.73
N ASP A 51 -0.66 15.17 7.00
CA ASP A 51 -1.82 14.41 7.54
C ASP A 51 -1.85 14.39 9.08
N GLY A 52 -1.38 15.46 9.73
CA GLY A 52 -1.31 15.58 11.19
C GLY A 52 -0.25 14.71 11.85
N GLY A 53 0.73 14.21 11.06
CA GLY A 53 1.84 13.39 11.56
C GLY A 53 1.51 11.92 11.84
N LYS A 54 0.29 11.44 11.53
CA LYS A 54 -0.18 10.07 11.81
C LYS A 54 0.69 8.97 11.19
N TYR A 55 1.27 9.24 10.03
CA TYR A 55 2.10 8.30 9.27
C TYR A 55 3.50 8.90 9.00
N SER A 56 4.04 9.63 9.98
CA SER A 56 5.27 10.42 9.84
C SER A 56 6.56 9.62 9.94
N ALA A 57 6.53 8.39 10.47
CA ALA A 57 7.73 7.58 10.58
C ALA A 57 8.13 7.04 9.20
N ASN A 58 9.44 6.97 8.98
CA ASN A 58 10.02 6.47 7.73
C ASN A 58 10.52 5.03 7.89
N VAL A 59 11.05 4.42 6.83
CA VAL A 59 11.48 3.01 6.90
C VAL A 59 12.71 2.78 7.78
N ALA A 60 13.51 3.81 8.09
CA ALA A 60 14.59 3.70 9.06
C ALA A 60 14.04 3.56 10.48
N ASP A 61 12.99 4.32 10.83
CA ASP A 61 12.29 4.18 12.12
C ASP A 61 11.70 2.77 12.26
N VAL A 62 11.04 2.27 11.20
CA VAL A 62 10.46 0.91 11.19
C VAL A 62 11.54 -0.17 11.31
N ALA A 63 12.66 -0.03 10.60
CA ALA A 63 13.75 -1.01 10.68
C ALA A 63 14.36 -1.09 12.09
N VAL A 64 14.55 0.05 12.75
CA VAL A 64 15.02 0.09 14.15
C VAL A 64 13.94 -0.43 15.10
N PHE A 65 12.68 -0.06 14.90
CA PHE A 65 11.55 -0.57 15.68
C PHE A 65 11.48 -2.10 15.65
N VAL A 66 11.61 -2.71 14.47
CA VAL A 66 11.63 -4.17 14.32
C VAL A 66 12.80 -4.80 15.08
N ASP A 67 14.00 -4.24 14.97
CA ASP A 67 15.18 -4.73 15.68
C ASP A 67 14.94 -4.71 17.21
N GLU A 68 14.39 -3.62 17.75
CA GLU A 68 14.08 -3.47 19.18
C GLU A 68 12.92 -4.38 19.62
N MET A 69 11.88 -4.54 18.80
CA MET A 69 10.77 -5.46 19.06
C MET A 69 11.23 -6.91 19.15
N ARG A 70 12.24 -7.32 18.37
CA ARG A 70 12.87 -8.64 18.52
C ARG A 70 13.57 -8.78 19.87
N LEU A 71 14.24 -7.74 20.37
CA LEU A 71 14.85 -7.74 21.71
C LEU A 71 13.79 -7.81 22.81
N ILE A 72 12.67 -7.12 22.64
CA ILE A 72 11.51 -7.21 23.56
C ILE A 72 10.95 -8.63 23.57
N ALA A 73 10.77 -9.25 22.40
CA ALA A 73 10.29 -10.64 22.30
C ALA A 73 11.22 -11.60 23.07
N GLN A 74 12.54 -11.45 22.92
CA GLN A 74 13.52 -12.24 23.68
C GLN A 74 13.36 -12.06 25.18
N LYS A 75 13.26 -10.81 25.67
CA LYS A 75 13.06 -10.50 27.10
C LYS A 75 11.75 -11.06 27.65
N LYS A 76 10.69 -11.09 26.82
CA LYS A 76 9.38 -11.66 27.15
C LYS A 76 9.32 -13.18 27.01
N ASN A 77 10.40 -13.82 26.56
CA ASN A 77 10.44 -15.25 26.25
C ASN A 77 9.40 -15.67 25.20
N ALA A 78 9.12 -14.79 24.23
CA ALA A 78 8.17 -14.98 23.14
C ALA A 78 8.88 -15.09 21.78
N GLU A 79 8.22 -15.68 20.78
CA GLU A 79 8.69 -15.66 19.39
C GLU A 79 8.04 -14.51 18.63
N LEU A 80 8.84 -13.84 17.79
CA LEU A 80 8.40 -12.79 16.89
C LEU A 80 8.85 -13.13 15.46
N PHE A 81 7.90 -13.17 14.55
CA PHE A 81 8.11 -13.33 13.11
C PHE A 81 7.79 -12.01 12.40
N VAL A 82 8.59 -11.62 11.42
CA VAL A 82 8.39 -10.36 10.66
C VAL A 82 8.12 -10.72 9.21
N ILE A 83 7.01 -10.23 8.66
CA ILE A 83 6.46 -10.67 7.37
C ILE A 83 6.18 -9.47 6.47
N ASP A 84 6.43 -9.64 5.18
CA ASP A 84 6.00 -8.68 4.16
C ASP A 84 5.27 -9.38 3.00
N SER A 85 4.16 -8.80 2.52
CA SER A 85 3.30 -9.41 1.49
C SER A 85 3.39 -8.75 0.12
N GLY A 86 4.49 -8.05 -0.20
CA GLY A 86 4.77 -7.54 -1.55
C GLY A 86 4.22 -6.14 -1.84
N ASP A 87 4.39 -5.68 -3.09
CA ASP A 87 4.08 -4.33 -3.60
C ASP A 87 4.93 -3.23 -2.93
N TRP A 88 6.18 -3.14 -3.33
CA TRP A 88 7.21 -2.27 -2.75
C TRP A 88 7.38 -0.92 -3.47
N HIS A 89 6.85 -0.74 -4.67
CA HIS A 89 6.98 0.48 -5.48
C HIS A 89 5.68 0.78 -6.27
N ASP A 90 5.68 1.81 -7.12
CA ASP A 90 4.51 2.38 -7.82
C ASP A 90 3.59 3.24 -6.92
N GLY A 91 4.21 4.15 -6.16
CA GLY A 91 3.48 5.08 -5.30
C GLY A 91 4.22 6.34 -4.87
N THR A 92 5.52 6.49 -5.15
CA THR A 92 6.27 7.70 -4.77
C THR A 92 7.36 8.03 -5.77
N ALA A 93 7.76 9.30 -5.81
CA ALA A 93 8.86 9.74 -6.67
C ALA A 93 10.20 9.08 -6.30
N TYR A 94 10.38 8.66 -5.04
CA TYR A 94 11.60 8.01 -4.55
C TYR A 94 11.92 6.71 -5.30
N GLY A 95 10.89 5.88 -5.53
CA GLY A 95 11.03 4.62 -6.26
C GLY A 95 10.81 4.79 -7.75
N ASP A 96 9.78 5.55 -8.14
CA ASP A 96 9.21 5.48 -9.49
C ASP A 96 9.95 6.34 -10.51
N LYS A 97 10.72 7.35 -10.06
CA LYS A 97 11.60 8.15 -10.92
C LYS A 97 13.00 7.56 -11.10
N THR A 98 13.14 6.27 -10.80
CA THR A 98 14.38 5.53 -10.99
C THR A 98 14.23 4.54 -12.14
N ASN A 99 15.35 4.16 -12.76
CA ASN A 99 15.36 3.14 -13.80
C ASN A 99 16.41 2.06 -13.47
N PRO A 100 16.00 0.82 -13.18
CA PRO A 100 14.61 0.34 -13.08
C PRO A 100 13.86 0.96 -11.88
N VAL A 101 12.54 0.82 -11.84
CA VAL A 101 11.71 1.27 -10.72
C VAL A 101 12.18 0.61 -9.43
N GLY A 102 12.21 1.36 -8.33
CA GLY A 102 12.60 0.85 -7.01
C GLY A 102 14.11 0.81 -6.75
N LYS A 103 14.96 1.22 -7.72
CA LYS A 103 16.43 1.05 -7.64
C LYS A 103 17.06 1.63 -6.38
N LEU A 104 16.47 2.72 -5.86
CA LEU A 104 16.93 3.40 -4.65
C LEU A 104 16.15 2.99 -3.39
N THR A 105 14.91 2.48 -3.53
CA THR A 105 14.02 2.14 -2.41
C THR A 105 14.12 0.67 -2.00
N ASP A 106 14.28 -0.26 -2.93
CA ASP A 106 14.38 -1.69 -2.61
C ASP A 106 15.55 -2.00 -1.67
N PRO A 107 16.76 -1.40 -1.81
CA PRO A 107 17.85 -1.62 -0.87
C PRO A 107 17.54 -1.13 0.55
N LEU A 108 16.71 -0.09 0.70
CA LEU A 108 16.25 0.44 1.99
C LEU A 108 15.26 -0.52 2.65
N LEU A 109 14.24 -0.95 1.90
CA LEU A 109 13.25 -1.93 2.37
C LEU A 109 13.91 -3.27 2.72
N SER A 110 14.98 -3.63 1.99
CA SER A 110 15.79 -4.82 2.28
C SER A 110 16.57 -4.76 3.60
N GLN A 111 16.61 -3.63 4.31
CA GLN A 111 17.25 -3.52 5.62
C GLN A 111 16.37 -3.96 6.79
N ILE A 112 15.07 -4.15 6.57
CA ILE A 112 14.16 -4.70 7.58
C ILE A 112 14.39 -6.22 7.62
N ASP A 113 14.66 -6.76 8.81
CA ASP A 113 14.99 -8.19 9.00
C ASP A 113 13.72 -9.05 8.93
N TYR A 114 13.18 -9.23 7.72
CA TYR A 114 12.03 -10.09 7.45
C TYR A 114 12.38 -11.57 7.60
N ASP A 115 11.48 -12.34 8.19
CA ASP A 115 11.54 -13.80 8.25
C ASP A 115 10.96 -14.43 6.98
N VAL A 116 9.84 -13.91 6.49
CA VAL A 116 9.19 -14.43 5.28
C VAL A 116 8.63 -13.26 4.48
N ILE A 117 8.94 -13.21 3.19
CA ILE A 117 8.47 -12.16 2.28
C ILE A 117 7.93 -12.79 0.99
N SER A 118 6.94 -12.15 0.37
CA SER A 118 6.48 -12.51 -0.98
C SER A 118 6.54 -11.31 -1.93
N ILE A 119 6.43 -11.59 -3.23
CA ILE A 119 6.34 -10.59 -4.30
C ILE A 119 4.89 -10.10 -4.46
N GLY A 120 4.70 -8.86 -4.89
CA GLY A 120 3.41 -8.30 -5.30
C GLY A 120 3.28 -8.18 -6.81
N ASN A 121 2.10 -7.76 -7.28
CA ASN A 121 1.88 -7.61 -8.72
C ASN A 121 2.63 -6.41 -9.30
N HIS A 122 2.91 -5.38 -8.50
CA HIS A 122 3.60 -4.19 -8.99
C HIS A 122 5.04 -4.49 -9.43
N GLU A 123 5.70 -5.45 -8.78
CA GLU A 123 7.02 -5.95 -9.19
C GLU A 123 7.01 -6.68 -10.56
N MET A 124 5.83 -6.99 -11.10
CA MET A 124 5.64 -7.96 -12.21
C MET A 124 5.11 -7.34 -13.51
N TYR A 125 4.83 -6.03 -13.57
CA TYR A 125 4.35 -5.39 -14.80
C TYR A 125 5.45 -5.08 -15.83
N ILE A 126 6.69 -4.87 -15.39
CA ILE A 126 7.77 -4.33 -16.24
C ILE A 126 8.98 -5.25 -16.20
N ASN A 127 9.50 -5.65 -17.37
CA ASN A 127 10.65 -6.57 -17.45
C ASN A 127 11.87 -6.10 -16.65
N ALA A 128 12.18 -4.81 -16.70
CA ALA A 128 13.31 -4.22 -15.98
C ALA A 128 13.13 -4.32 -14.46
N THR A 129 11.89 -4.18 -13.96
CA THR A 129 11.53 -4.33 -12.56
C THR A 129 11.62 -5.79 -12.12
N VAL A 130 11.05 -6.73 -12.89
CA VAL A 130 11.20 -8.17 -12.66
C VAL A 130 12.69 -8.57 -12.55
N ASN A 131 13.51 -8.07 -13.48
CA ASN A 131 14.96 -8.28 -13.45
C ASN A 131 15.60 -7.68 -12.20
N GLN A 132 15.18 -6.49 -11.77
CA GLN A 132 15.72 -5.84 -10.57
C GLN A 132 15.41 -6.65 -9.32
N VAL A 133 14.16 -7.07 -9.15
CA VAL A 133 13.71 -7.83 -7.98
C VAL A 133 14.43 -9.17 -7.93
N TYR A 134 14.45 -9.90 -9.05
CA TYR A 134 15.12 -11.20 -9.13
C TYR A 134 16.64 -11.11 -8.86
N ASN A 135 17.33 -10.12 -9.44
CA ASN A 135 18.79 -10.03 -9.34
C ASN A 135 19.30 -9.32 -8.08
N ASN A 136 18.50 -8.44 -7.46
CA ASN A 136 18.98 -7.57 -6.37
C ASN A 136 18.18 -7.68 -5.07
N VAL A 137 16.91 -8.08 -5.11
CA VAL A 137 16.07 -8.19 -3.91
C VAL A 137 16.03 -9.63 -3.40
N VAL A 138 15.65 -10.59 -4.25
CA VAL A 138 15.61 -12.02 -3.89
C VAL A 138 16.93 -12.49 -3.24
N PRO A 139 18.14 -12.16 -3.76
CA PRO A 139 19.39 -12.61 -3.16
C PRO A 139 19.71 -12.01 -1.79
N ARG A 140 19.07 -10.89 -1.39
CA ARG A 140 19.20 -10.31 -0.05
C ARG A 140 18.39 -11.07 1.00
N PHE A 141 17.44 -11.89 0.56
CA PHE A 141 16.55 -12.68 1.39
C PHE A 141 16.68 -14.18 1.07
N PRO A 142 17.89 -14.76 1.18
CA PRO A 142 18.12 -16.15 0.82
C PRO A 142 17.18 -17.05 1.65
N GLU A 143 16.43 -17.91 0.95
CA GLU A 143 15.41 -18.79 1.54
C GLU A 143 14.20 -18.11 2.17
N ARG A 144 14.20 -16.78 2.34
CA ARG A 144 13.13 -16.01 2.99
C ARG A 144 12.15 -15.39 2.01
N PHE A 145 12.58 -15.15 0.77
CA PHE A 145 11.72 -14.66 -0.31
C PHE A 145 10.98 -15.80 -1.00
N LEU A 146 9.67 -15.87 -0.79
CA LEU A 146 8.83 -16.99 -1.22
C LEU A 146 7.84 -16.63 -2.31
N THR A 147 7.88 -17.43 -3.37
CA THR A 147 6.97 -17.33 -4.51
C THR A 147 6.73 -18.72 -5.11
N GLY A 148 5.55 -19.29 -4.85
CA GLY A 148 5.18 -20.65 -5.21
C GLY A 148 4.60 -20.79 -6.61
N ASN A 149 4.09 -19.70 -7.19
CA ASN A 149 3.33 -19.72 -8.44
C ASN A 149 3.83 -18.70 -9.49
N VAL A 150 5.11 -18.34 -9.43
CA VAL A 150 5.75 -17.45 -10.41
C VAL A 150 7.10 -18.02 -10.83
N GLN A 151 7.35 -18.02 -12.13
CA GLN A 151 8.62 -18.37 -12.74
C GLN A 151 9.23 -17.16 -13.45
N TYR A 152 10.55 -17.13 -13.53
CA TYR A 152 11.34 -16.10 -14.20
C TYR A 152 11.96 -16.66 -15.47
N ILE A 153 11.85 -15.90 -16.57
CA ILE A 153 12.54 -16.18 -17.83
C ILE A 153 13.84 -15.38 -17.84
N LYS A 154 14.97 -16.08 -17.77
CA LYS A 154 16.30 -15.46 -17.84
C LYS A 154 16.58 -14.88 -19.23
N PRO A 155 17.56 -13.96 -19.36
CA PRO A 155 17.97 -13.42 -20.65
C PRO A 155 18.42 -14.46 -21.68
N ASP A 156 18.86 -15.64 -21.23
CA ASP A 156 19.24 -16.78 -22.10
C ASP A 156 18.05 -17.64 -22.54
N GLY A 157 16.83 -17.28 -22.13
CA GLY A 157 15.59 -18.00 -22.42
C GLY A 157 15.27 -19.15 -21.46
N SER A 158 16.14 -19.46 -20.49
CA SER A 158 15.85 -20.50 -19.51
C SER A 158 14.80 -20.05 -18.49
N VAL A 159 13.89 -20.97 -18.16
CA VAL A 159 12.82 -20.74 -17.17
C VAL A 159 13.25 -21.34 -15.85
N VAL A 160 13.21 -20.53 -14.79
CA VAL A 160 13.51 -20.94 -13.41
C VAL A 160 12.42 -20.45 -12.48
N ASP A 161 12.35 -21.01 -11.27
CA ASP A 161 11.49 -20.44 -10.24
C ASP A 161 11.95 -19.01 -9.89
N PHE A 162 10.99 -18.12 -9.66
CA PHE A 162 11.29 -16.74 -9.36
C PHE A 162 12.04 -16.60 -8.03
N SER A 163 11.63 -17.39 -7.02
CA SER A 163 12.31 -17.53 -5.75
C SER A 163 12.02 -18.91 -5.14
N GLN A 164 12.39 -19.14 -3.88
CA GLN A 164 12.03 -20.39 -3.20
C GLN A 164 10.50 -20.56 -3.11
N ARG A 165 9.99 -21.78 -3.31
CA ARG A 165 8.56 -22.06 -3.21
C ARG A 165 8.09 -22.33 -1.78
N VAL A 166 8.99 -22.86 -0.96
CA VAL A 166 8.74 -23.26 0.43
C VAL A 166 9.95 -22.97 1.30
N ARG A 167 9.72 -22.59 2.56
CA ARG A 167 10.74 -22.49 3.60
C ARG A 167 10.34 -23.34 4.79
N LYS A 168 11.24 -24.22 5.24
CA LYS A 168 11.10 -24.92 6.53
C LYS A 168 12.18 -24.41 7.47
N PHE A 169 11.79 -23.87 8.62
CA PHE A 169 12.74 -23.26 9.55
C PHE A 169 12.26 -23.38 11.00
N LYS A 170 13.12 -22.97 11.94
CA LYS A 170 12.79 -22.86 13.35
C LYS A 170 12.74 -21.39 13.76
N GLY A 171 11.71 -21.00 14.51
CA GLY A 171 11.65 -19.70 15.16
C GLY A 171 12.70 -19.55 16.26
N SER A 172 12.80 -18.35 16.83
CA SER A 172 13.82 -18.00 17.83
C SER A 172 13.77 -18.84 19.11
N LYS A 173 12.65 -19.53 19.38
CA LYS A 173 12.47 -20.45 20.51
C LYS A 173 12.23 -21.90 20.05
N GLY A 174 12.51 -22.20 18.77
CA GLY A 174 12.52 -23.56 18.25
C GLY A 174 11.22 -24.05 17.62
N SER A 175 10.18 -23.20 17.52
CA SER A 175 8.94 -23.60 16.84
C SER A 175 9.23 -23.93 15.37
N LYS A 176 8.79 -25.09 14.92
CA LYS A 176 8.93 -25.54 13.53
C LYS A 176 7.89 -24.85 12.67
N VAL A 177 8.33 -24.17 11.62
CA VAL A 177 7.48 -23.43 10.69
C VAL A 177 7.67 -23.98 9.29
N THR A 178 6.57 -24.25 8.59
CA THR A 178 6.57 -24.46 7.14
C THR A 178 5.85 -23.29 6.49
N ALA A 179 6.56 -22.53 5.66
CA ALA A 179 6.06 -21.31 5.04
C ALA A 179 5.96 -21.42 3.52
N PHE A 180 4.93 -20.79 2.95
CA PHE A 180 4.67 -20.72 1.51
C PHE A 180 4.36 -19.27 1.10
N GLY A 181 4.70 -18.92 -0.15
CA GLY A 181 4.48 -17.61 -0.75
C GLY A 181 3.63 -17.70 -2.02
N PHE A 182 2.69 -16.79 -2.27
CA PHE A 182 1.87 -16.80 -3.50
C PHE A 182 1.45 -15.40 -3.98
N VAL A 183 1.18 -15.27 -5.27
CA VAL A 183 0.50 -14.12 -5.89
C VAL A 183 -0.90 -14.54 -6.36
N TYR A 184 -1.88 -13.65 -6.29
CA TYR A 184 -3.27 -13.96 -6.63
C TYR A 184 -3.42 -14.43 -8.08
N SER A 185 -4.21 -15.48 -8.30
CA SER A 185 -4.33 -16.11 -9.62
C SER A 185 -4.94 -15.19 -10.67
N ASP A 186 -5.77 -14.24 -10.27
CA ASP A 186 -6.45 -13.33 -11.18
C ASP A 186 -5.52 -12.28 -11.84
N PHE A 187 -4.26 -12.17 -11.40
CA PHE A 187 -3.25 -11.33 -12.03
C PHE A 187 -3.03 -11.69 -13.50
N MET A 188 -3.17 -12.96 -13.88
CA MET A 188 -3.03 -13.44 -15.27
C MET A 188 -4.01 -12.79 -16.27
N LYS A 189 -5.04 -12.07 -15.79
CA LYS A 189 -5.97 -11.31 -16.65
C LYS A 189 -5.37 -9.99 -17.15
N GLN A 190 -4.30 -9.51 -16.53
CA GLN A 190 -3.50 -8.38 -16.99
C GLN A 190 -2.23 -8.91 -17.68
N PRO A 191 -1.71 -8.25 -18.72
CA PRO A 191 -0.48 -8.71 -19.36
C PRO A 191 0.70 -8.52 -18.40
N PRO A 192 1.28 -9.59 -17.83
CA PRO A 192 2.47 -9.47 -17.01
C PRO A 192 3.67 -9.08 -17.89
N ALA A 193 4.78 -8.75 -17.24
CA ALA A 193 6.07 -8.63 -17.91
C ALA A 193 6.39 -9.91 -18.70
N ALA A 194 6.96 -9.76 -19.90
CA ALA A 194 7.24 -10.90 -20.79
C ALA A 194 8.31 -11.85 -20.24
N ASN A 195 8.98 -11.50 -19.14
CA ASN A 195 9.97 -12.32 -18.43
C ASN A 195 9.46 -12.91 -17.10
N SER A 196 8.15 -12.84 -16.82
CA SER A 196 7.50 -13.61 -15.75
C SER A 196 6.44 -14.57 -16.33
N ILE A 197 6.26 -15.70 -15.64
CA ILE A 197 5.21 -16.68 -15.96
C ILE A 197 4.49 -17.02 -14.66
N GLU A 198 3.20 -16.76 -14.60
CA GLU A 198 2.37 -17.06 -13.43
C GLU A 198 1.51 -18.30 -13.65
N THR A 199 1.28 -19.04 -12.57
CA THR A 199 0.39 -20.18 -12.54
C THR A 199 -0.69 -19.98 -11.48
N LYS A 200 -1.83 -20.66 -11.64
CA LYS A 200 -2.89 -20.59 -10.63
C LYS A 200 -2.42 -21.25 -9.35
N VAL A 201 -2.68 -20.60 -8.21
CA VAL A 201 -2.46 -21.19 -6.89
C VAL A 201 -3.24 -22.51 -6.77
N THR A 202 -4.46 -22.57 -7.31
CA THR A 202 -5.29 -23.78 -7.33
C THR A 202 -4.63 -24.96 -8.03
N ASP A 203 -3.76 -24.70 -9.02
CA ASP A 203 -3.06 -25.75 -9.77
C ASP A 203 -1.76 -26.12 -9.04
N GLU A 204 -1.03 -25.13 -8.53
CA GLU A 204 0.23 -25.35 -7.78
C GLU A 204 0.05 -26.24 -6.55
N VAL A 205 -1.03 -26.06 -5.79
CA VAL A 205 -1.29 -26.84 -4.58
C VAL A 205 -1.60 -28.32 -4.84
N THR A 206 -1.77 -28.72 -6.11
CA THR A 206 -1.98 -30.12 -6.50
C THR A 206 -0.68 -30.81 -6.95
N LYS A 207 0.40 -30.05 -7.15
CA LYS A 207 1.66 -30.58 -7.68
C LYS A 207 2.50 -31.28 -6.60
N PRO A 208 3.38 -32.23 -6.99
CA PRO A 208 4.22 -32.98 -6.06
C PRO A 208 4.98 -32.10 -5.06
N TRP A 209 5.61 -31.02 -5.53
CA TRP A 209 6.40 -30.12 -4.68
C TRP A 209 5.62 -29.58 -3.47
N PHE A 210 4.34 -29.23 -3.63
CA PHE A 210 3.50 -28.72 -2.56
C PHE A 210 3.02 -29.87 -1.67
N THR A 211 2.50 -30.94 -2.29
CA THR A 211 1.97 -32.09 -1.55
C THR A 211 3.03 -32.80 -0.73
N GLU A 212 4.29 -32.83 -1.17
CA GLU A 212 5.43 -33.37 -0.43
C GLU A 212 5.87 -32.41 0.69
N ALA A 213 5.89 -31.10 0.42
CA ALA A 213 6.32 -30.10 1.39
C ALA A 213 5.44 -30.08 2.65
N ILE A 214 4.13 -30.33 2.50
CA ILE A 214 3.16 -30.33 3.61
C ILE A 214 3.14 -31.64 4.41
N GLN A 215 3.90 -32.69 4.06
CA GLN A 215 3.82 -33.98 4.77
C GLN A 215 4.34 -33.89 6.21
N GLU A 216 5.45 -33.19 6.41
CA GLU A 216 6.04 -33.02 7.73
C GLU A 216 5.17 -32.07 8.56
N LYS A 217 4.80 -32.49 9.78
CA LYS A 217 4.00 -31.69 10.71
C LYS A 217 4.84 -30.55 11.32
N PRO A 218 4.55 -29.26 11.03
CA PRO A 218 5.13 -28.13 11.76
C PRO A 218 4.32 -27.84 13.03
N ASP A 219 4.81 -26.91 13.84
CA ASP A 219 4.00 -26.33 14.92
C ASP A 219 2.93 -25.40 14.36
N PHE A 220 3.24 -24.67 13.27
CA PHE A 220 2.24 -23.97 12.45
C PHE A 220 2.69 -23.80 11.01
N PHE A 221 1.73 -23.62 10.10
CA PHE A 221 1.98 -23.19 8.73
C PHE A 221 1.88 -21.67 8.62
N LEU A 222 2.80 -21.04 7.89
CA LEU A 222 2.78 -19.61 7.59
C LEU A 222 2.53 -19.42 6.10
N LEU A 223 1.40 -18.81 5.74
CA LEU A 223 1.09 -18.48 4.36
C LEU A 223 1.28 -16.97 4.20
N VAL A 224 2.18 -16.56 3.32
CA VAL A 224 2.34 -15.15 2.92
C VAL A 224 1.97 -15.03 1.46
N GLY A 225 1.37 -13.92 1.06
CA GLY A 225 1.13 -13.70 -0.35
C GLY A 225 0.42 -12.40 -0.63
N HIS A 226 0.64 -11.90 -1.84
CA HIS A 226 -0.03 -10.70 -2.32
C HIS A 226 -1.44 -11.06 -2.78
N ILE A 227 -2.28 -11.49 -1.84
CA ILE A 227 -3.64 -11.97 -2.05
C ILE A 227 -4.49 -11.40 -0.91
N ALA A 228 -5.63 -10.82 -1.24
CA ALA A 228 -6.59 -10.40 -0.24
C ALA A 228 -7.09 -11.58 0.60
N LEU A 229 -7.47 -11.34 1.86
CA LEU A 229 -8.03 -12.41 2.70
C LEU A 229 -9.40 -12.90 2.21
N ARG A 230 -10.22 -11.95 1.71
CA ARG A 230 -11.61 -12.16 1.33
C ARG A 230 -11.78 -12.25 -0.19
N ALA A 231 -12.82 -12.94 -0.63
CA ALA A 231 -13.09 -13.15 -2.07
C ALA A 231 -13.55 -11.88 -2.81
N SER A 232 -14.04 -10.89 -2.07
CA SER A 232 -14.48 -9.60 -2.61
C SER A 232 -13.84 -8.44 -1.85
N PHE A 233 -13.69 -7.29 -2.52
CA PHE A 233 -13.13 -6.08 -1.92
C PHE A 233 -13.88 -5.62 -0.66
N GLY A 234 -13.13 -5.17 0.34
CA GLY A 234 -13.63 -4.72 1.64
C GLY A 234 -13.50 -5.78 2.74
N ASN A 235 -14.13 -5.54 3.87
CA ASN A 235 -14.01 -6.35 5.10
C ASN A 235 -15.31 -7.05 5.53
N THR A 236 -16.34 -7.01 4.69
CA THR A 236 -17.68 -7.55 5.03
C THR A 236 -17.95 -8.93 4.44
N ASP A 237 -17.28 -9.28 3.34
CA ASP A 237 -17.42 -10.60 2.72
C ASP A 237 -16.88 -11.68 3.67
N LYS A 238 -17.68 -12.72 3.92
CA LYS A 238 -17.29 -13.83 4.79
C LYS A 238 -16.63 -14.98 4.03
N ASN A 239 -16.55 -14.89 2.70
CA ASN A 239 -15.88 -15.88 1.87
C ASN A 239 -14.38 -15.64 1.82
N VAL A 240 -13.61 -16.70 2.06
CA VAL A 240 -12.15 -16.71 1.90
C VAL A 240 -11.80 -16.60 0.42
N ALA A 241 -10.76 -15.83 0.09
CA ALA A 241 -10.28 -15.75 -1.29
C ALA A 241 -9.98 -17.15 -1.86
N PRO A 242 -10.37 -17.46 -3.12
CA PRO A 242 -10.27 -18.81 -3.68
C PRO A 242 -8.87 -19.41 -3.62
N ASP A 243 -7.83 -18.59 -3.82
CA ASP A 243 -6.44 -19.01 -3.74
C ASP A 243 -6.08 -19.49 -2.32
N TRP A 244 -6.44 -18.72 -1.29
CA TRP A 244 -6.24 -19.13 0.10
C TRP A 244 -7.06 -20.37 0.46
N ALA A 245 -8.31 -20.44 0.00
CA ALA A 245 -9.18 -21.59 0.24
C ALA A 245 -8.56 -22.89 -0.33
N ALA A 246 -7.92 -22.82 -1.50
CA ALA A 246 -7.24 -23.95 -2.10
C ALA A 246 -6.03 -24.42 -1.28
N VAL A 247 -5.16 -23.49 -0.85
CA VAL A 247 -3.99 -23.81 -0.02
C VAL A 247 -4.42 -24.40 1.33
N ILE A 248 -5.37 -23.77 2.02
CA ILE A 248 -5.90 -24.22 3.31
C ILE A 248 -6.50 -25.62 3.17
N LYS A 249 -7.30 -25.86 2.13
CA LYS A 249 -7.91 -27.18 1.86
C LYS A 249 -6.85 -28.27 1.67
N SER A 250 -5.81 -28.00 0.89
CA SER A 250 -4.74 -28.98 0.66
C SER A 250 -3.95 -29.28 1.95
N ILE A 251 -3.66 -28.28 2.77
CA ILE A 251 -3.02 -28.49 4.08
C ILE A 251 -3.94 -29.29 5.01
N ARG A 252 -5.23 -28.94 5.09
CA ARG A 252 -6.21 -29.60 5.97
C ARG A 252 -6.47 -31.06 5.61
N ALA A 253 -6.25 -31.46 4.35
CA ALA A 253 -6.31 -32.86 3.93
C ALA A 253 -5.23 -33.73 4.59
N VAL A 254 -4.12 -33.14 5.04
CA VAL A 254 -3.01 -33.84 5.74
C VAL A 254 -3.01 -33.51 7.24
N HIS A 255 -3.24 -32.24 7.59
CA HIS A 255 -3.17 -31.71 8.95
C HIS A 255 -4.49 -31.04 9.35
N ALA A 256 -5.38 -31.82 9.95
CA ALA A 256 -6.73 -31.36 10.31
C ALA A 256 -6.73 -30.14 11.24
N THR A 257 -5.80 -30.04 12.20
CA THR A 257 -5.87 -29.07 13.30
C THR A 257 -4.64 -28.18 13.47
N VAL A 258 -3.55 -28.42 12.73
CA VAL A 258 -2.32 -27.61 12.84
C VAL A 258 -2.64 -26.14 12.51
N PRO A 259 -2.26 -25.17 13.36
CA PRO A 259 -2.51 -23.76 13.08
C PRO A 259 -1.98 -23.31 11.73
N ILE A 260 -2.74 -22.47 11.03
CA ILE A 260 -2.34 -21.81 9.78
C ILE A 260 -2.48 -20.30 10.01
N VAL A 261 -1.41 -19.55 9.78
CA VAL A 261 -1.40 -18.08 9.88
C VAL A 261 -1.17 -17.51 8.49
N VAL A 262 -2.11 -16.70 8.02
CA VAL A 262 -2.15 -16.13 6.67
C VAL A 262 -1.87 -14.63 6.73
N PHE A 263 -0.95 -14.17 5.90
CA PHE A 263 -0.61 -12.75 5.71
C PHE A 263 -0.89 -12.37 4.27
N GLY A 264 -1.87 -11.48 4.10
CA GLY A 264 -2.35 -11.00 2.81
C GLY A 264 -2.01 -9.53 2.53
N GLY A 265 -2.38 -9.08 1.33
CA GLY A 265 -2.17 -7.71 0.83
C GLY A 265 -3.18 -7.33 -0.25
N HIS A 266 -2.76 -6.49 -1.21
CA HIS A 266 -3.42 -6.18 -2.49
C HIS A 266 -4.66 -5.28 -2.41
N TYR A 267 -5.54 -5.48 -1.43
CA TYR A 267 -6.72 -4.65 -1.26
C TYR A 267 -6.47 -3.35 -0.50
N HIS A 268 -5.24 -3.13 -0.02
CA HIS A 268 -4.86 -1.87 0.61
C HIS A 268 -5.70 -1.53 1.87
N ILE A 269 -6.14 -2.55 2.63
CA ILE A 269 -6.99 -2.38 3.83
C ILE A 269 -6.38 -3.05 5.06
N ARG A 270 -6.68 -2.50 6.24
CA ARG A 270 -6.55 -3.20 7.53
C ARG A 270 -7.68 -4.23 7.61
N ASP A 271 -7.35 -5.51 7.82
CA ASP A 271 -8.36 -6.55 8.00
C ASP A 271 -7.82 -7.76 8.78
N PHE A 272 -8.73 -8.44 9.45
CA PHE A 272 -8.49 -9.70 10.15
C PHE A 272 -9.65 -10.66 9.88
N MET A 273 -9.32 -11.91 9.57
CA MET A 273 -10.32 -12.91 9.23
C MET A 273 -10.07 -14.23 9.93
N PHE A 274 -11.12 -14.82 10.49
CA PHE A 274 -11.12 -16.24 10.81
C PHE A 274 -11.45 -17.03 9.55
N MET A 275 -10.45 -17.70 8.98
CA MET A 275 -10.56 -18.35 7.65
C MET A 275 -10.88 -19.84 7.75
N GLY A 276 -11.25 -20.32 8.94
CA GLY A 276 -11.54 -21.73 9.23
C GLY A 276 -11.16 -22.12 10.65
N GLU A 277 -11.11 -23.42 10.90
CA GLU A 277 -10.64 -23.97 12.18
C GLU A 277 -9.14 -23.79 12.32
N ASN A 278 -8.71 -23.06 13.35
CA ASN A 278 -7.31 -22.67 13.61
C ASN A 278 -6.62 -22.04 12.39
N VAL A 279 -7.35 -21.24 11.62
CA VAL A 279 -6.80 -20.44 10.51
C VAL A 279 -7.07 -18.96 10.76
N TYR A 280 -6.00 -18.18 10.83
CA TYR A 280 -6.03 -16.76 11.18
C TYR A 280 -5.40 -15.95 10.06
N GLY A 281 -6.13 -14.98 9.51
CA GLY A 281 -5.65 -14.09 8.46
C GLY A 281 -5.47 -12.65 8.94
N LEU A 282 -4.37 -12.02 8.56
CA LEU A 282 -4.09 -10.59 8.78
C LEU A 282 -3.69 -9.92 7.46
N THR A 283 -4.12 -8.67 7.26
CA THR A 283 -3.53 -7.76 6.28
C THR A 283 -3.42 -6.36 6.88
N SER A 284 -2.35 -5.65 6.52
CA SER A 284 -1.86 -4.46 7.22
C SER A 284 -1.98 -3.17 6.41
N GLY A 285 -3.08 -2.94 5.70
CA GLY A 285 -3.28 -1.64 5.04
C GLY A 285 -2.35 -1.43 3.85
N ARG A 286 -1.70 -0.26 3.81
CA ARG A 286 -0.89 0.23 2.67
C ARG A 286 0.06 1.35 3.06
N TYR A 287 0.95 1.73 2.14
CA TYR A 287 1.68 3.00 2.05
C TYR A 287 2.50 3.35 3.27
N LEU A 288 2.98 2.35 4.00
CA LEU A 288 3.63 2.56 5.30
C LEU A 288 2.73 3.36 6.27
N GLU A 289 1.41 3.26 6.16
CA GLU A 289 0.47 3.85 7.13
C GLU A 289 0.30 2.94 8.35
N THR A 290 0.57 1.64 8.19
CA THR A 290 0.23 0.62 9.19
C THR A 290 1.34 -0.43 9.36
N LEU A 291 1.65 -0.76 10.61
CA LEU A 291 2.24 -2.06 10.97
C LEU A 291 1.17 -2.93 11.62
N GLY A 292 0.89 -4.09 11.04
CA GLY A 292 0.00 -5.06 11.68
C GLY A 292 0.76 -5.87 12.72
N PHE A 293 0.19 -6.03 13.90
CA PHE A 293 0.67 -6.93 14.94
C PHE A 293 -0.39 -7.99 15.22
N LEU A 294 -0.03 -9.26 15.10
CA LEU A 294 -0.90 -10.39 15.45
C LEU A 294 -0.22 -11.22 16.54
N SER A 295 -1.00 -11.70 17.50
CA SER A 295 -0.52 -12.54 18.57
C SER A 295 -1.46 -13.72 18.83
N LEU A 296 -0.90 -14.91 19.07
CA LEU A 296 -1.63 -16.11 19.43
C LEU A 296 -0.79 -17.08 20.28
N ASN A 297 -1.46 -17.95 21.03
CA ASN A 297 -0.81 -18.99 21.83
C ASN A 297 -0.61 -20.29 21.03
N LYS A 298 0.40 -21.07 21.45
CA LYS A 298 0.73 -22.38 20.87
C LYS A 298 -0.39 -23.40 21.01
N ASN A 299 -1.21 -23.27 22.05
CA ASN A 299 -2.35 -24.14 22.32
C ASN A 299 -3.54 -23.93 21.34
N GLY A 300 -3.49 -22.89 20.50
CA GLY A 300 -4.53 -22.59 19.52
C GLY A 300 -5.82 -22.05 20.13
N GLU A 301 -5.80 -21.59 21.38
CA GLU A 301 -6.98 -21.00 22.03
C GLU A 301 -7.41 -19.72 21.30
N LYS A 302 -8.56 -19.78 20.62
CA LYS A 302 -9.10 -18.63 19.87
C LYS A 302 -9.27 -17.38 20.72
N SER A 303 -9.56 -17.54 22.01
CA SER A 303 -9.72 -16.42 22.96
C SER A 303 -8.41 -15.69 23.26
N SER A 304 -7.25 -16.27 22.96
CA SER A 304 -5.95 -15.60 23.13
C SER A 304 -5.51 -14.85 21.89
N VAL A 305 -6.23 -14.97 20.77
CA VAL A 305 -5.88 -14.31 19.51
C VAL A 305 -6.26 -12.83 19.60
N ASP A 306 -5.29 -11.96 19.38
CA ASP A 306 -5.53 -10.52 19.32
C ASP A 306 -4.66 -9.89 18.24
N ARG A 307 -5.16 -8.79 17.68
CA ARG A 307 -4.51 -8.03 16.61
C ARG A 307 -4.48 -6.55 16.94
N ARG A 308 -3.46 -5.84 16.44
CA ARG A 308 -3.33 -4.38 16.47
C ARG A 308 -2.91 -3.88 15.09
N TYR A 309 -3.46 -2.74 14.70
CA TYR A 309 -2.97 -1.95 13.57
C TYR A 309 -2.33 -0.69 14.14
N LEU A 310 -1.01 -0.63 14.08
CA LEU A 310 -0.22 0.47 14.60
C LEU A 310 -0.09 1.52 13.49
N ASP A 311 -0.47 2.76 13.76
CA ASP A 311 -0.13 3.84 12.84
C ASP A 311 1.38 4.07 12.85
N VAL A 312 1.95 4.23 11.66
CA VAL A 312 3.41 4.35 11.52
C VAL A 312 3.84 5.80 11.72
N ASN A 313 3.83 6.23 12.98
CA ASN A 313 4.44 7.47 13.43
C ASN A 313 5.42 7.20 14.58
N VAL A 314 6.40 8.08 14.74
CA VAL A 314 7.47 7.92 15.73
C VAL A 314 6.91 7.79 17.15
N ASN A 315 5.83 8.51 17.47
CA ASN A 315 5.17 8.48 18.77
C ASN A 315 4.62 7.08 19.10
N THR A 316 3.90 6.47 18.16
CA THR A 316 3.36 5.10 18.27
C THR A 316 4.48 4.07 18.39
N LEU A 317 5.51 4.17 17.56
CA LEU A 317 6.65 3.25 17.61
C LEU A 317 7.38 3.35 18.96
N ASN A 318 7.70 4.57 19.42
CA ASN A 318 8.38 4.79 20.70
C ASN A 318 7.54 4.32 21.90
N TYR A 319 6.22 4.53 21.86
CA TYR A 319 5.32 4.07 22.92
C TYR A 319 5.47 2.57 23.17
N HIS A 320 5.46 1.75 22.11
CA HIS A 320 5.58 0.30 22.23
C HIS A 320 6.99 -0.19 22.59
N LEU A 321 8.00 0.66 22.39
CA LEU A 321 9.36 0.42 22.84
C LEU A 321 9.62 0.90 24.28
N GLY A 322 8.66 1.60 24.90
CA GLY A 322 8.85 2.25 26.20
C GLY A 322 9.87 3.38 26.16
N GLN A 323 9.99 4.06 25.02
CA GLN A 323 10.85 5.22 24.81
C GLN A 323 10.05 6.53 24.95
N ASP A 324 10.75 7.65 25.09
CA ASP A 324 10.13 8.97 25.04
C ASP A 324 9.45 9.19 23.67
N GLU A 325 8.28 9.84 23.67
CA GLU A 325 7.42 9.98 22.50
C GLU A 325 8.14 10.50 21.24
N ASN A 326 9.00 11.50 21.42
CA ASN A 326 9.74 12.16 20.34
C ASN A 326 11.18 11.64 20.17
N PHE A 327 11.52 10.47 20.74
CA PHE A 327 12.83 9.88 20.58
C PHE A 327 13.11 9.62 19.10
N ALA A 328 14.27 10.08 18.61
CA ALA A 328 14.64 9.99 17.20
C ALA A 328 15.03 8.56 16.81
N LEU A 329 14.03 7.67 16.73
CA LEU A 329 14.19 6.22 16.67
C LEU A 329 15.08 5.79 15.50
N GLY A 330 14.74 6.20 14.28
CA GLY A 330 15.51 5.88 13.07
C GLY A 330 16.92 6.47 13.06
N SER A 331 17.27 7.38 13.98
CA SER A 331 18.64 7.92 14.12
C SER A 331 19.39 7.38 15.34
N SER A 332 18.77 6.50 16.12
CA SER A 332 19.35 5.94 17.35
C SER A 332 20.43 4.88 17.10
N THR A 333 20.46 4.29 15.90
CA THR A 333 21.43 3.26 15.50
C THR A 333 22.19 3.64 14.24
N GLU A 334 23.39 3.07 14.05
CA GLU A 334 24.17 3.28 12.81
C GLU A 334 23.46 2.74 11.56
N LYS A 335 22.68 1.66 11.70
CA LYS A 335 21.82 1.14 10.63
C LYS A 335 20.78 2.19 10.22
N GLY A 336 20.04 2.71 11.19
CA GLY A 336 19.02 3.72 10.96
C GLY A 336 19.57 5.02 10.37
N LYS A 337 20.70 5.53 10.89
CA LYS A 337 21.38 6.73 10.34
C LYS A 337 21.75 6.55 8.86
N LYS A 338 22.29 5.39 8.49
CA LYS A 338 22.61 5.07 7.08
C LYS A 338 21.36 5.01 6.21
N MET A 339 20.27 4.44 6.71
CA MET A 339 18.99 4.42 6.00
C MET A 339 18.44 5.82 5.80
N ASN A 340 18.44 6.66 6.83
CA ASN A 340 18.03 8.07 6.73
C ASN A 340 18.86 8.83 5.68
N GLN A 341 20.18 8.63 5.68
CA GLN A 341 21.05 9.23 4.68
C GLN A 341 20.69 8.76 3.25
N ALA A 342 20.43 7.47 3.06
CA ALA A 342 20.03 6.92 1.76
C ALA A 342 18.62 7.39 1.33
N ILE A 343 17.69 7.62 2.26
CA ILE A 343 16.38 8.26 1.97
C ILE A 343 16.59 9.69 1.47
N ILE A 344 17.44 10.48 2.13
CA ILE A 344 17.78 11.85 1.71
C ILE A 344 18.40 11.83 0.31
N GLU A 345 19.36 10.95 0.07
CA GLU A 345 20.00 10.80 -1.25
C GLU A 345 19.00 10.42 -2.34
N ALA A 346 18.08 9.48 -2.05
CA ALA A 346 17.02 9.11 -2.98
C ALA A 346 16.12 10.31 -3.32
N GLY A 347 15.76 11.13 -2.33
CA GLY A 347 14.99 12.36 -2.53
C GLY A 347 15.71 13.38 -3.40
N ILE A 348 17.02 13.57 -3.20
CA ILE A 348 17.86 14.46 -4.01
C ILE A 348 17.96 13.96 -5.45
N VAL A 349 18.29 12.68 -5.65
CA VAL A 349 18.48 12.09 -6.99
C VAL A 349 17.20 12.14 -7.83
N THR A 350 16.04 11.97 -7.19
CA THR A 350 14.73 11.95 -7.87
C THR A 350 14.07 13.33 -7.97
N ASN A 351 14.64 14.35 -7.31
CA ASN A 351 14.05 15.66 -7.09
C ASN A 351 12.66 15.56 -6.40
N ALA A 352 12.48 14.61 -5.48
CA ALA A 352 11.20 14.33 -4.84
C ALA A 352 10.59 15.58 -4.18
N SER A 353 11.41 16.36 -3.46
CA SER A 353 10.96 17.57 -2.74
C SER A 353 10.91 18.84 -3.61
N GLN A 354 11.17 18.75 -4.92
CA GLN A 354 11.09 19.91 -5.80
C GLN A 354 9.64 20.41 -5.87
N VAL A 355 9.41 21.66 -5.44
CA VAL A 355 8.12 22.34 -5.59
C VAL A 355 7.88 22.62 -7.07
N ILE A 356 6.71 22.23 -7.58
CA ILE A 356 6.28 22.37 -8.97
C ILE A 356 5.03 23.24 -9.12
N GLY A 357 4.43 23.66 -8.01
CA GLY A 357 3.32 24.61 -7.94
C GLY A 357 2.81 24.75 -6.52
N TYR A 358 1.72 25.49 -6.35
CA TYR A 358 1.03 25.65 -5.06
C TYR A 358 -0.45 25.26 -5.20
N ALA A 359 -0.84 24.14 -4.58
CA ALA A 359 -2.23 23.71 -4.53
C ALA A 359 -3.06 24.74 -3.72
N PRO A 360 -4.19 25.24 -4.25
CA PRO A 360 -4.94 26.31 -3.60
C PRO A 360 -5.63 25.90 -2.30
N HIS A 361 -5.95 24.62 -2.16
CA HIS A 361 -6.55 24.00 -0.98
C HIS A 361 -6.36 22.47 -1.05
N ASP A 362 -6.76 21.76 -0.01
CA ASP A 362 -6.73 20.30 0.01
C ASP A 362 -7.71 19.71 -1.02
N TYR A 363 -7.29 18.62 -1.65
CA TYR A 363 -8.12 17.75 -2.48
C TYR A 363 -8.10 16.33 -1.92
N TYR A 364 -9.25 15.86 -1.46
CA TYR A 364 -9.38 14.57 -0.80
C TYR A 364 -9.80 13.46 -1.78
N LEU A 365 -9.16 12.32 -1.65
CA LEU A 365 -9.44 11.10 -2.40
C LEU A 365 -10.83 10.55 -2.09
N SER A 366 -11.20 10.51 -0.80
CA SER A 366 -12.48 9.92 -0.34
C SER A 366 -13.17 10.66 0.82
N ARG A 367 -12.61 11.76 1.34
CA ARG A 367 -13.20 12.51 2.48
C ARG A 367 -14.39 13.40 2.10
N VAL A 368 -14.65 13.60 0.81
CA VAL A 368 -15.80 14.33 0.26
C VAL A 368 -16.39 13.60 -0.96
N PRO A 369 -17.67 13.84 -1.34
CA PRO A 369 -18.23 13.32 -2.59
C PRO A 369 -17.41 13.80 -3.82
N ALA A 370 -17.38 13.03 -4.91
CA ALA A 370 -16.56 13.43 -6.08
C ALA A 370 -17.09 14.64 -6.84
N THR A 371 -18.35 15.00 -6.62
CA THR A 371 -18.92 16.22 -7.19
C THR A 371 -18.52 17.47 -6.39
N ASN A 372 -17.84 17.31 -5.26
CA ASN A 372 -17.38 18.41 -4.42
C ASN A 372 -16.04 18.94 -4.95
N GLU A 373 -15.85 20.25 -4.95
CA GLU A 373 -14.63 20.91 -5.46
C GLU A 373 -13.34 20.54 -4.70
N TYR A 374 -13.47 20.12 -3.45
CA TYR A 374 -12.39 19.58 -2.61
C TYR A 374 -12.08 18.10 -2.91
N SER A 375 -12.66 17.50 -3.95
CA SER A 375 -12.35 16.11 -4.32
C SER A 375 -11.18 16.03 -5.30
N ALA A 376 -10.24 15.11 -5.07
CA ALA A 376 -9.19 14.79 -6.03
C ALA A 376 -9.77 14.28 -7.37
N ALA A 377 -10.92 13.58 -7.31
CA ALA A 377 -11.65 13.19 -8.52
C ALA A 377 -12.15 14.41 -9.28
N TYR A 378 -12.79 15.37 -8.60
CA TYR A 378 -13.25 16.62 -9.21
C TYR A 378 -12.11 17.41 -9.85
N LEU A 379 -10.96 17.50 -9.16
CA LEU A 379 -9.75 18.13 -9.69
C LEU A 379 -9.33 17.47 -11.01
N TRP A 380 -9.21 16.14 -11.03
CA TRP A 380 -8.85 15.40 -12.25
C TRP A 380 -9.85 15.64 -13.38
N GLU A 381 -11.15 15.47 -13.08
CA GLU A 381 -12.24 15.60 -14.06
C GLU A 381 -12.33 17.03 -14.64
N SER A 382 -12.02 18.05 -13.84
CA SER A 382 -12.09 19.46 -14.26
C SER A 382 -10.82 19.98 -14.97
N MET A 383 -9.67 19.30 -14.81
CA MET A 383 -8.37 19.84 -15.24
C MET A 383 -7.66 19.05 -16.33
N VAL A 384 -7.82 17.72 -16.43
CA VAL A 384 -7.05 16.92 -17.41
C VAL A 384 -7.26 17.41 -18.84
N TYR A 385 -8.51 17.65 -19.25
CA TYR A 385 -8.77 18.18 -20.59
C TYR A 385 -8.17 19.58 -20.80
N LYS A 386 -8.18 20.46 -19.79
CA LYS A 386 -7.57 21.82 -19.88
C LYS A 386 -6.05 21.76 -20.01
N THR A 387 -5.44 20.71 -19.45
CA THR A 387 -4.00 20.48 -19.55
C THR A 387 -3.63 19.99 -20.95
N TYR A 388 -4.37 19.02 -21.50
CA TYR A 388 -3.94 18.23 -22.67
C TYR A 388 -4.81 18.33 -23.93
N GLN A 389 -5.82 19.21 -23.97
CA GLN A 389 -6.56 19.48 -25.21
C GLN A 389 -5.61 19.98 -26.30
N LYS A 390 -5.59 19.30 -27.46
CA LYS A 390 -4.86 19.74 -28.64
C LYS A 390 -5.48 21.04 -29.19
N PRO A 391 -4.66 22.01 -29.65
CA PRO A 391 -5.18 23.25 -30.21
C PRO A 391 -5.99 23.00 -31.49
N ALA A 392 -6.89 23.94 -31.82
CA ALA A 392 -7.61 23.91 -33.08
C ALA A 392 -6.64 23.79 -34.28
N PRO A 393 -6.98 23.01 -35.32
CA PRO A 393 -8.30 22.47 -35.63
C PRO A 393 -8.59 21.04 -35.10
N ALA A 394 -7.90 20.57 -34.06
CA ALA A 394 -8.13 19.23 -33.49
C ALA A 394 -9.56 19.04 -32.93
N ASN A 395 -10.03 17.80 -32.91
CA ASN A 395 -11.28 17.45 -32.23
C ASN A 395 -11.16 17.72 -30.72
N PRO A 396 -12.28 18.01 -30.03
CA PRO A 396 -12.33 18.02 -28.58
C PRO A 396 -12.04 16.61 -28.04
N ALA A 397 -11.27 16.52 -26.97
CA ALA A 397 -10.89 15.28 -26.32
C ALA A 397 -11.77 15.00 -25.10
N TYR A 398 -12.23 13.76 -24.96
CA TYR A 398 -12.91 13.25 -23.78
C TYR A 398 -12.03 12.19 -23.10
N PHE A 399 -11.45 12.55 -21.97
CA PHE A 399 -10.55 11.70 -21.21
C PHE A 399 -11.33 10.80 -20.25
N VAL A 400 -10.97 9.52 -20.24
CA VAL A 400 -11.56 8.50 -19.36
C VAL A 400 -10.45 7.74 -18.64
N SER A 401 -10.63 7.55 -17.34
CA SER A 401 -9.80 6.67 -16.54
C SER A 401 -10.66 5.94 -15.50
N ASN A 402 -10.11 4.97 -14.77
CA ASN A 402 -10.75 4.49 -13.56
C ASN A 402 -10.28 5.30 -12.35
N ARG A 403 -11.04 5.24 -11.24
CA ARG A 403 -10.63 5.92 -10.00
C ARG A 403 -9.35 5.41 -9.38
N GLY A 404 -9.03 4.14 -9.63
CA GLY A 404 -7.83 3.49 -9.11
C GLY A 404 -6.55 4.23 -9.50
N THR A 405 -6.57 5.09 -10.54
CA THR A 405 -5.43 5.95 -10.92
C THR A 405 -5.06 7.00 -9.87
N LEU A 406 -6.00 7.44 -9.04
CA LEU A 406 -5.75 8.38 -7.95
C LEU A 406 -5.49 7.60 -6.66
N ARG A 407 -4.40 7.90 -5.95
CA ARG A 407 -3.91 7.05 -4.84
C ARG A 407 -3.83 7.76 -3.49
N SER A 408 -3.67 9.08 -3.49
CA SER A 408 -3.51 9.89 -2.28
C SER A 408 -4.36 11.16 -2.32
N ASP A 409 -4.62 11.72 -1.14
CA ASP A 409 -5.00 13.13 -0.97
C ASP A 409 -3.88 14.04 -1.49
N ILE A 410 -4.24 15.26 -1.92
CA ILE A 410 -3.32 16.34 -2.27
C ILE A 410 -3.55 17.48 -1.28
N PHE A 411 -2.55 17.84 -0.49
CA PHE A 411 -2.70 18.91 0.50
C PHE A 411 -2.44 20.29 -0.13
N GLY A 412 -3.13 21.31 0.39
CA GLY A 412 -2.96 22.70 -0.01
C GLY A 412 -1.58 23.24 0.36
N GLY A 413 -1.10 24.23 -0.39
CA GLY A 413 0.23 24.82 -0.21
C GLY A 413 1.25 24.27 -1.21
N PRO A 414 2.56 24.25 -0.87
CA PRO A 414 3.60 23.79 -1.78
C PRO A 414 3.32 22.37 -2.29
N PHE A 415 3.18 22.21 -3.60
CA PHE A 415 2.94 20.94 -4.26
C PHE A 415 4.22 20.49 -4.94
N THR A 416 4.74 19.33 -4.53
CA THR A 416 6.03 18.80 -4.95
C THR A 416 5.91 17.72 -6.03
N VAL A 417 7.04 17.36 -6.63
CA VAL A 417 7.14 16.17 -7.50
C VAL A 417 6.64 14.92 -6.78
N ASN A 418 7.01 14.73 -5.52
CA ASN A 418 6.58 13.57 -4.76
C ASN A 418 5.06 13.56 -4.53
N ASP A 419 4.46 14.71 -4.22
CA ASP A 419 3.00 14.80 -4.02
C ASP A 419 2.24 14.43 -5.30
N ALA A 420 2.75 14.82 -6.47
CA ALA A 420 2.18 14.42 -7.75
C ALA A 420 2.25 12.91 -8.00
N PHE A 421 3.38 12.28 -7.68
CA PHE A 421 3.55 10.83 -7.80
C PHE A 421 2.71 10.07 -6.76
N MET A 422 2.64 10.55 -5.52
CA MET A 422 1.77 9.98 -4.48
C MET A 422 0.30 10.04 -4.89
N ALA A 423 -0.14 11.11 -5.54
CA ALA A 423 -1.51 11.23 -6.00
C ALA A 423 -1.78 10.42 -7.28
N LEU A 424 -0.85 10.34 -8.24
CA LEU A 424 -1.01 9.66 -9.53
C LEU A 424 0.31 9.01 -9.99
N PRO A 425 0.68 7.82 -9.46
CA PRO A 425 2.02 7.24 -9.65
C PRO A 425 2.20 6.51 -10.97
N PHE A 426 1.13 5.91 -11.48
CA PHE A 426 1.22 4.95 -12.59
C PHE A 426 1.63 5.62 -13.90
N ALA A 427 2.67 5.10 -14.53
CA ALA A 427 3.17 5.54 -15.83
C ALA A 427 2.38 4.90 -16.98
N ASN A 428 1.05 5.00 -16.98
CA ASN A 428 0.20 4.43 -18.02
C ASN A 428 0.34 5.23 -19.32
N LYS A 429 0.38 4.54 -20.46
CA LYS A 429 0.30 5.22 -21.76
C LYS A 429 -1.08 5.82 -21.95
N VAL A 430 -1.14 6.98 -22.57
CA VAL A 430 -2.39 7.67 -22.89
C VAL A 430 -2.75 7.38 -24.33
N LEU A 431 -3.80 6.60 -24.56
CA LEU A 431 -4.28 6.14 -25.87
C LEU A 431 -5.45 6.99 -26.38
N VAL A 432 -5.71 6.94 -27.69
CA VAL A 432 -6.84 7.64 -28.31
C VAL A 432 -7.55 6.80 -29.37
N VAL A 433 -8.89 6.85 -29.34
CA VAL A 433 -9.75 6.52 -30.49
C VAL A 433 -10.28 7.83 -31.06
N GLU A 434 -9.81 8.19 -32.25
CA GLU A 434 -10.13 9.47 -32.89
C GLU A 434 -11.51 9.45 -33.57
N ASN A 435 -12.09 10.63 -33.79
CA ASN A 435 -13.27 10.83 -34.65
C ASN A 435 -14.53 10.06 -34.21
N VAL A 436 -14.69 9.84 -32.91
CA VAL A 436 -15.83 9.16 -32.28
C VAL A 436 -17.06 10.06 -32.36
N ASP A 437 -18.20 9.47 -32.74
CA ASP A 437 -19.47 10.18 -32.81
C ASP A 437 -19.92 10.60 -31.40
N PHE A 438 -20.45 11.83 -31.29
CA PHE A 438 -20.81 12.42 -29.99
C PHE A 438 -21.80 11.58 -29.19
N ALA A 439 -22.71 10.85 -29.84
CA ALA A 439 -23.65 9.95 -29.17
C ALA A 439 -22.96 8.84 -28.36
N VAL A 440 -21.81 8.34 -28.85
CA VAL A 440 -20.99 7.35 -28.14
C VAL A 440 -20.32 7.98 -26.93
N ILE A 441 -19.73 9.19 -27.11
CA ILE A 441 -19.11 9.96 -26.02
C ILE A 441 -20.12 10.25 -24.91
N ALA A 442 -21.30 10.74 -25.25
CA ALA A 442 -22.37 11.05 -24.31
C ALA A 442 -22.89 9.79 -23.57
N GLY A 443 -22.89 8.63 -24.23
CA GLY A 443 -23.30 7.35 -23.64
C GLY A 443 -22.23 6.68 -22.76
N PHE A 444 -20.95 7.03 -22.93
CA PHE A 444 -19.82 6.31 -22.36
C PHE A 444 -19.84 6.29 -20.82
N LYS A 445 -20.10 7.44 -20.19
CA LYS A 445 -20.14 7.60 -18.73
C LYS A 445 -21.18 6.70 -18.06
N ALA A 446 -22.34 6.49 -18.69
CA ALA A 446 -23.39 5.64 -18.15
C ALA A 446 -23.01 4.14 -18.23
N TRP A 447 -22.34 3.73 -19.31
CA TRP A 447 -21.89 2.36 -19.47
C TRP A 447 -20.80 1.98 -18.48
N PHE A 448 -19.78 2.83 -18.35
CA PHE A 448 -18.58 2.56 -17.55
C PHE A 448 -18.85 2.53 -16.03
N ASN A 449 -19.96 3.14 -15.57
CA ASN A 449 -20.37 3.19 -14.17
C ASN A 449 -21.42 2.14 -13.75
N LYS A 450 -21.67 1.08 -14.51
CA LYS A 450 -22.75 0.10 -14.25
C LYS A 450 -22.65 -0.73 -12.93
N PHE A 451 -21.70 -0.46 -12.04
CA PHE A 451 -21.56 -1.14 -10.75
C PHE A 451 -21.18 -0.16 -9.63
N ASN A 452 -22.07 0.07 -8.65
CA ASN A 452 -21.78 0.24 -7.21
C ASN A 452 -22.97 0.76 -6.39
N LYS A 453 -22.98 0.40 -5.09
CA LYS A 453 -23.99 0.79 -4.09
C LYS A 453 -23.42 1.78 -3.07
N HIS A 454 -24.31 2.62 -2.55
CA HIS A 454 -24.05 3.72 -1.62
C HIS A 454 -23.97 3.27 -0.16
N THR A 455 -23.08 3.89 0.62
CA THR A 455 -23.28 4.10 2.07
C THR A 455 -22.51 5.34 2.54
N LYS A 456 -23.17 6.22 3.30
CA LYS A 456 -22.54 7.25 4.13
C LYS A 456 -22.11 6.63 5.47
N ARG A 457 -21.00 7.09 6.06
CA ARG A 457 -20.67 6.84 7.47
C ARG A 457 -21.00 8.09 8.30
N ALA A 458 -21.23 7.90 9.60
CA ALA A 458 -21.57 8.98 10.53
C ALA A 458 -20.32 9.77 10.92
N ALA A 459 -20.46 11.10 11.04
CA ALA A 459 -19.41 11.98 11.52
C ALA A 459 -19.18 11.80 13.04
N CYS A 460 -17.93 11.94 13.49
CA CYS A 460 -17.62 12.10 14.91
C CYS A 460 -16.55 13.17 15.16
N THR A 461 -16.40 13.54 16.43
CA THR A 461 -15.46 14.54 16.92
C THR A 461 -14.20 13.87 17.51
N GLY A 462 -13.06 13.97 16.82
CA GLY A 462 -11.78 13.35 17.21
C GLY A 462 -10.74 13.39 16.08
N THR A 463 -9.54 12.84 16.29
CA THR A 463 -8.50 12.74 15.23
C THR A 463 -8.98 11.83 14.10
N PRO A 464 -9.13 12.32 12.86
CA PRO A 464 -9.53 11.47 11.74
C PRO A 464 -8.47 10.41 11.43
N GLY A 465 -8.91 9.17 11.23
CA GLY A 465 -8.05 8.03 10.94
C GLY A 465 -8.85 6.80 10.54
N LEU A 466 -8.14 5.67 10.41
CA LEU A 466 -8.77 4.41 10.08
C LEU A 466 -9.49 3.83 11.31
N VAL A 467 -10.68 3.29 11.08
CA VAL A 467 -11.46 2.53 12.06
C VAL A 467 -11.92 1.25 11.39
N THR A 468 -11.25 0.16 11.74
CA THR A 468 -11.41 -1.15 11.11
C THR A 468 -12.52 -1.95 11.78
N VAL A 469 -13.37 -2.52 10.95
CA VAL A 469 -14.36 -3.52 11.37
C VAL A 469 -14.01 -4.84 10.71
N ASP A 470 -13.63 -5.82 11.50
CA ASP A 470 -13.18 -7.13 11.05
C ASP A 470 -13.78 -8.23 11.94
N ASP A 471 -13.32 -9.48 11.79
CA ASP A 471 -13.91 -10.61 12.53
C ASP A 471 -13.65 -10.59 14.05
N LEU A 472 -12.65 -9.84 14.52
CA LEU A 472 -12.33 -9.69 15.95
C LEU A 472 -12.97 -8.45 16.59
N SER A 473 -13.49 -7.51 15.79
CA SER A 473 -14.13 -6.28 16.28
C SER A 473 -15.26 -6.47 17.31
N PRO A 474 -16.06 -7.58 17.31
CA PRO A 474 -17.03 -7.83 18.38
C PRO A 474 -16.42 -8.08 19.77
N VAL A 475 -15.12 -8.44 19.84
CA VAL A 475 -14.42 -8.76 21.08
C VAL A 475 -13.39 -7.69 21.42
N SER A 476 -12.72 -7.12 20.43
CA SER A 476 -11.72 -6.07 20.63
C SER A 476 -11.50 -5.16 19.43
N ASP A 477 -11.22 -3.88 19.70
CA ASP A 477 -10.87 -2.89 18.66
C ASP A 477 -9.53 -3.23 17.99
N GLY A 478 -9.42 -3.10 16.66
CA GLY A 478 -8.18 -3.36 15.94
C GLY A 478 -7.19 -2.23 15.99
N GLU A 479 -7.69 -1.01 16.09
CA GLU A 479 -6.83 0.15 16.07
C GLU A 479 -6.02 0.24 17.36
N ASP A 480 -4.74 0.54 17.21
CA ASP A 480 -3.87 0.80 18.36
C ASP A 480 -4.13 2.20 18.95
N THR A 481 -4.40 3.16 18.06
CA THR A 481 -4.81 4.53 18.37
C THR A 481 -6.27 4.71 17.98
N ALA A 482 -7.10 5.19 18.91
CA ALA A 482 -8.51 5.43 18.64
C ALA A 482 -8.66 6.63 17.70
N HIS A 483 -9.39 6.43 16.61
CA HIS A 483 -9.67 7.47 15.64
C HIS A 483 -11.15 7.77 15.55
N CYS A 484 -11.45 8.97 15.06
CA CYS A 484 -12.67 9.19 14.33
C CYS A 484 -12.54 8.60 12.93
N PRO A 485 -13.47 7.75 12.46
CA PRO A 485 -13.42 7.31 11.08
C PRO A 485 -13.42 8.54 10.18
N TYR A 486 -12.61 8.52 9.13
CA TYR A 486 -12.78 9.46 8.05
C TYR A 486 -14.27 9.50 7.64
N ASP A 487 -14.79 10.69 7.32
CA ASP A 487 -16.04 10.86 6.59
C ASP A 487 -15.86 10.26 5.18
N ASN A 488 -15.75 8.94 5.11
CA ASN A 488 -15.47 8.22 3.88
C ASN A 488 -16.76 8.22 3.07
N PHE A 489 -16.78 9.03 2.03
CA PHE A 489 -17.83 8.99 1.03
C PHE A 489 -17.51 7.86 0.05
N SER A 490 -18.28 6.77 0.13
CA SER A 490 -18.30 5.80 -0.97
C SER A 490 -18.74 6.53 -2.23
N ASN A 491 -17.89 6.50 -3.25
CA ASN A 491 -18.10 7.25 -4.46
C ASN A 491 -18.54 6.32 -5.58
N PRO A 492 -19.75 6.48 -6.13
CA PRO A 492 -20.40 5.43 -6.91
C PRO A 492 -19.82 5.25 -8.33
N ALA A 493 -19.03 6.20 -8.84
CA ALA A 493 -18.49 6.10 -10.19
C ALA A 493 -17.19 5.29 -10.22
N LYS A 494 -17.14 4.17 -10.98
CA LYS A 494 -15.89 3.44 -11.26
C LYS A 494 -14.92 4.31 -12.07
N GLY A 495 -15.44 5.20 -12.91
CA GLY A 495 -14.66 6.05 -13.82
C GLY A 495 -14.44 7.50 -13.35
N LEU A 496 -13.43 8.11 -13.96
CA LEU A 496 -13.15 9.54 -13.98
C LEU A 496 -13.31 10.04 -15.43
N TYR A 497 -13.88 11.23 -15.60
CA TYR A 497 -14.23 11.77 -16.92
C TYR A 497 -13.85 13.26 -17.06
N SER A 498 -13.14 13.64 -18.12
CA SER A 498 -12.74 15.03 -18.35
C SER A 498 -12.97 15.45 -19.80
N PRO A 499 -13.70 16.55 -20.09
CA PRO A 499 -14.38 17.44 -19.13
C PRO A 499 -15.55 16.78 -18.39
N ILE A 500 -15.93 17.36 -17.23
CA ILE A 500 -17.10 16.96 -16.45
C ILE A 500 -18.40 17.11 -17.26
N GLU A 501 -18.52 18.25 -17.94
CA GLU A 501 -19.69 18.63 -18.71
C GLU A 501 -19.43 18.49 -20.20
N LEU A 502 -20.37 17.84 -20.89
CA LEU A 502 -20.40 17.74 -22.34
C LEU A 502 -21.46 18.71 -22.90
N PRO A 503 -21.26 19.29 -24.10
CA PRO A 503 -22.23 20.19 -24.71
C PRO A 503 -23.56 19.48 -24.99
N ALA A 504 -24.68 20.20 -24.84
CA ALA A 504 -25.98 19.67 -25.24
C ALA A 504 -26.08 19.58 -26.78
N ASN A 505 -26.50 18.41 -27.29
CA ASN A 505 -26.84 18.20 -28.70
C ASN A 505 -25.72 18.57 -29.70
N SER A 506 -24.49 18.11 -29.46
CA SER A 506 -23.38 18.28 -30.39
C SER A 506 -23.42 17.26 -31.55
N THR A 507 -23.15 17.74 -32.76
CA THR A 507 -22.87 16.89 -33.94
C THR A 507 -21.38 16.79 -34.27
N GLN A 508 -20.53 17.53 -33.54
CA GLN A 508 -19.08 17.49 -33.70
C GLN A 508 -18.54 16.13 -33.25
N LYS A 509 -17.53 15.60 -33.95
CA LYS A 509 -16.79 14.40 -33.55
C LYS A 509 -15.75 14.72 -32.49
N TRP A 510 -15.48 13.74 -31.64
CA TRP A 510 -14.61 13.87 -30.47
C TRP A 510 -13.55 12.77 -30.48
N ASP A 511 -12.45 13.01 -29.80
CA ASP A 511 -11.42 12.00 -29.56
C ASP A 511 -11.65 11.39 -28.17
N LEU A 512 -11.84 10.07 -28.09
CA LEU A 512 -11.94 9.36 -26.82
C LEU A 512 -10.54 8.98 -26.36
N VAL A 513 -10.08 9.60 -25.27
CA VAL A 513 -8.72 9.47 -24.73
C VAL A 513 -8.76 8.67 -23.43
N PHE A 514 -7.88 7.70 -23.23
CA PHE A 514 -7.90 6.86 -22.03
C PHE A 514 -6.54 6.24 -21.74
N CYS A 515 -6.33 5.77 -20.51
CA CYS A 515 -5.10 5.07 -20.17
C CYS A 515 -5.11 3.64 -20.70
N ASP A 516 -3.96 3.12 -21.13
CA ASP A 516 -3.79 1.77 -21.69
C ASP A 516 -4.31 0.65 -20.77
N TYR A 517 -4.15 0.77 -19.46
CA TYR A 517 -4.61 -0.25 -18.51
C TYR A 517 -6.15 -0.41 -18.46
N VAL A 518 -6.93 0.63 -18.83
CA VAL A 518 -8.39 0.53 -18.99
C VAL A 518 -8.82 0.22 -20.42
N ALA A 519 -7.87 0.03 -21.35
CA ALA A 519 -8.19 -0.23 -22.75
C ALA A 519 -9.13 -1.43 -22.95
N PRO A 520 -9.01 -2.57 -22.23
CA PRO A 520 -9.97 -3.67 -22.36
C PRO A 520 -11.41 -3.26 -22.02
N ASP A 521 -11.60 -2.54 -20.91
CA ASP A 521 -12.91 -2.02 -20.50
C ASP A 521 -13.46 -1.01 -21.53
N VAL A 522 -12.59 -0.16 -22.09
CA VAL A 522 -12.98 0.84 -23.09
C VAL A 522 -13.34 0.20 -24.43
N VAL A 523 -12.60 -0.82 -24.88
CA VAL A 523 -12.90 -1.54 -26.12
C VAL A 523 -14.22 -2.29 -26.00
N ASP A 524 -14.50 -2.93 -24.86
CA ASP A 524 -15.79 -3.57 -24.60
C ASP A 524 -16.94 -2.55 -24.59
N ALA A 525 -16.72 -1.38 -23.97
CA ALA A 525 -17.67 -0.27 -24.01
C ALA A 525 -17.98 0.16 -25.46
N LEU A 526 -16.95 0.42 -26.26
CA LEU A 526 -17.07 0.84 -27.65
C LEU A 526 -17.80 -0.21 -28.50
N ALA A 527 -17.51 -1.50 -28.30
CA ALA A 527 -18.19 -2.59 -28.97
C ALA A 527 -19.71 -2.58 -28.71
N SER A 528 -20.13 -2.23 -27.48
CA SER A 528 -21.56 -2.10 -27.14
C SER A 528 -22.27 -0.96 -27.87
N PHE A 529 -21.53 0.01 -28.40
CA PHE A 529 -22.02 1.09 -29.25
C PHE A 529 -21.77 0.85 -30.76
N GLY A 530 -21.31 -0.34 -31.14
CA GLY A 530 -20.99 -0.69 -32.53
C GLY A 530 -19.69 -0.09 -33.07
N VAL A 531 -18.83 0.46 -32.19
CA VAL A 531 -17.51 0.98 -32.57
C VAL A 531 -16.47 -0.12 -32.36
N ILE A 532 -15.78 -0.51 -33.43
CA ILE A 532 -14.75 -1.55 -33.39
C ILE A 532 -13.40 -0.90 -33.15
N ALA A 533 -12.81 -1.18 -31.98
CA ALA A 533 -11.43 -0.81 -31.65
C ALA A 533 -10.63 -2.08 -31.32
N LYS A 534 -9.39 -2.18 -31.79
CA LYS A 534 -8.54 -3.36 -31.58
C LYS A 534 -7.42 -3.04 -30.58
N LEU A 535 -7.40 -3.77 -29.47
CA LEU A 535 -6.30 -3.69 -28.49
C LEU A 535 -4.94 -3.87 -29.15
N GLY A 536 -3.95 -3.10 -28.70
CA GLY A 536 -2.59 -3.09 -29.25
C GLY A 536 -2.42 -2.38 -30.59
N SER A 537 -3.52 -1.92 -31.23
CA SER A 537 -3.48 -1.11 -32.46
C SER A 537 -3.97 0.32 -32.25
N ILE A 538 -4.32 0.68 -31.01
CA ILE A 538 -4.79 2.02 -30.64
C ILE A 538 -3.57 2.93 -30.44
N PRO A 539 -3.47 4.07 -31.16
CA PRO A 539 -2.32 4.96 -31.05
C PRO A 539 -2.27 5.72 -29.72
N GLU A 540 -1.08 6.21 -29.37
CA GLU A 540 -0.89 7.12 -28.23
C GLU A 540 -1.41 8.53 -28.58
N TYR A 541 -2.18 9.12 -27.66
CA TYR A 541 -2.71 10.48 -27.79
C TYR A 541 -1.59 11.53 -27.75
N ILE A 542 -0.65 11.36 -26.82
CA ILE A 542 0.55 12.19 -26.64
C ILE A 542 1.76 11.28 -26.44
N PRO A 543 2.49 10.97 -27.52
CA PRO A 543 3.67 10.12 -27.44
C PRO A 543 4.71 10.65 -26.45
N GLY A 544 5.21 9.76 -25.58
CA GLY A 544 6.23 10.10 -24.58
C GLY A 544 5.71 10.84 -23.34
N LYS A 545 4.39 10.96 -23.18
CA LYS A 545 3.73 11.41 -21.95
C LYS A 545 2.91 10.28 -21.34
N TYR A 546 2.94 10.20 -20.02
CA TYR A 546 2.27 9.16 -19.25
C TYR A 546 1.26 9.78 -18.29
N SER A 547 0.35 8.97 -17.74
CA SER A 547 -0.68 9.49 -16.82
C SER A 547 -0.11 10.17 -15.57
N ASN A 548 1.06 9.73 -15.08
CA ASN A 548 1.75 10.36 -13.95
C ASN A 548 2.39 11.72 -14.25
N ASP A 549 2.45 12.15 -15.52
CA ASP A 549 2.81 13.52 -15.88
C ASP A 549 1.66 14.52 -15.63
N PHE A 550 0.42 14.04 -15.47
CA PHE A 550 -0.77 14.89 -15.55
C PHE A 550 -0.81 15.98 -14.47
N LEU A 551 -0.61 15.59 -13.22
CA LEU A 551 -0.62 16.55 -12.10
C LEU A 551 0.61 17.46 -12.14
N VAL A 552 1.74 16.96 -12.66
CA VAL A 552 2.96 17.76 -12.82
C VAL A 552 2.75 18.87 -13.85
N ASP A 553 2.26 18.52 -15.04
CA ASP A 553 2.01 19.46 -16.13
C ASP A 553 0.86 20.42 -15.77
N MET A 554 -0.18 19.93 -15.08
CA MET A 554 -1.26 20.75 -14.55
C MET A 554 -0.75 21.80 -13.56
N ALA A 555 0.01 21.38 -12.54
CA ALA A 555 0.56 22.30 -11.53
C ALA A 555 1.46 23.37 -12.17
N LYS A 556 2.33 22.95 -13.11
CA LYS A 556 3.18 23.86 -13.90
C LYS A 556 2.40 24.86 -14.74
N LYS A 557 1.20 24.52 -15.19
CA LYS A 557 0.38 25.38 -16.03
C LYS A 557 -0.56 26.29 -15.24
N PHE A 558 -1.08 25.81 -14.10
CA PHE A 558 -2.20 26.45 -13.41
C PHE A 558 -1.93 26.82 -11.95
N TRP A 559 -0.86 26.31 -11.32
CA TRP A 559 -0.54 26.53 -9.91
C TRP A 559 0.79 27.29 -9.71
N GLN A 560 1.17 28.16 -10.65
CA GLN A 560 2.43 28.92 -10.60
C GLN A 560 2.35 30.22 -9.81
N ASN A 561 1.18 30.59 -9.26
CA ASN A 561 1.04 31.83 -8.52
C ASN A 561 1.60 31.67 -7.12
N ASP A 562 2.67 32.42 -6.85
CA ASP A 562 3.42 32.46 -5.59
C ASP A 562 2.57 32.96 -4.41
N SER A 563 2.53 32.18 -3.32
CA SER A 563 2.82 32.52 -1.91
C SER A 563 2.50 33.91 -1.29
N ASN A 564 1.77 34.83 -1.93
CA ASN A 564 1.55 36.19 -1.42
C ASN A 564 0.13 36.79 -1.59
N SER A 565 -0.91 35.97 -1.82
CA SER A 565 -2.30 36.47 -1.76
C SER A 565 -2.91 36.29 -0.37
N THR A 566 -2.35 36.96 0.64
CA THR A 566 -3.16 37.33 1.81
C THR A 566 -4.08 38.47 1.42
N SER A 567 -5.39 38.22 1.55
CA SER A 567 -6.50 39.20 1.53
C SER A 567 -6.73 40.02 0.25
N THR A 568 -7.78 39.65 -0.48
CA THR A 568 -8.93 40.54 -0.75
C THR A 568 -10.01 39.77 -1.52
N SER A 569 -10.73 38.89 -0.83
CA SER A 569 -12.10 38.60 -1.25
C SER A 569 -12.97 39.76 -0.77
N THR A 570 -13.43 40.56 -1.72
CA THR A 570 -14.49 41.54 -1.51
C THR A 570 -15.77 40.78 -1.19
N ALA A 571 -16.05 40.60 0.10
CA ALA A 571 -17.37 40.28 0.58
C ALA A 571 -18.25 41.54 0.44
N SER A 572 -19.00 41.65 -0.66
CA SER A 572 -20.13 42.57 -0.72
C SER A 572 -21.38 41.86 -0.19
N ALA A 573 -21.78 42.15 1.04
CA ALA A 573 -23.17 42.07 1.46
C ALA A 573 -23.41 42.94 2.71
N ALA A 574 -24.26 43.94 2.50
CA ALA A 574 -25.07 44.73 3.43
C ALA A 574 -24.99 44.43 4.95
N ALA A 575 -24.69 45.46 5.74
CA ALA A 575 -25.53 45.84 6.88
C ALA A 575 -25.27 47.30 7.32
N SER A 576 -26.39 47.96 7.57
CA SER A 576 -26.67 49.32 8.03
C SER A 576 -25.91 49.84 9.27
N THR A 577 -25.58 51.14 9.21
CA THR A 577 -25.62 52.18 10.27
C THR A 577 -25.54 51.76 11.74
N VAL A 578 -24.51 52.24 12.47
CA VAL A 578 -24.64 53.08 13.68
C VAL A 578 -23.35 53.89 13.84
N ALA A 579 -23.49 55.20 14.06
CA ALA A 579 -22.44 56.16 14.38
C ALA A 579 -21.98 56.02 15.85
N THR A 580 -20.70 56.27 16.15
CA THR A 580 -20.22 57.37 17.03
C THR A 580 -18.73 57.27 17.35
N SER A 581 -18.00 58.33 16.95
CA SER A 581 -16.95 59.11 17.65
C SER A 581 -15.95 58.50 18.67
N SER A 582 -14.69 58.97 18.49
CA SER A 582 -13.69 59.38 19.51
C SER A 582 -13.04 58.29 20.36
N SER A 583 -11.78 58.33 20.80
CA SER A 583 -10.60 59.20 20.65
C SER A 583 -9.48 58.61 21.54
N ALA A 584 -8.22 58.94 21.24
CA ALA A 584 -7.07 58.99 22.17
C ALA A 584 -6.53 57.63 22.69
N ALA A 585 -5.30 57.23 22.33
CA ALA A 585 -4.01 57.68 22.91
C ALA A 585 -3.85 57.22 24.37
N ALA A 586 -2.73 56.72 24.88
CA ALA A 586 -1.41 56.37 24.38
C ALA A 586 -0.70 55.66 25.55
N SER A 587 0.40 54.95 25.26
CA SER A 587 1.56 54.67 26.14
C SER A 587 1.29 53.93 27.47
N THR A 588 2.11 52.97 27.90
CA THR A 588 3.54 53.17 28.17
C THR A 588 4.21 51.82 28.39
N ALA A 589 5.43 51.70 27.89
CA ALA A 589 6.34 50.60 28.12
C ALA A 589 7.05 50.72 29.48
N ALA A 590 7.44 49.57 30.05
CA ALA A 590 8.71 49.34 30.75
C ALA A 590 8.77 47.85 31.17
N THR A 591 9.70 47.01 30.67
CA THR A 591 11.03 46.69 31.27
C THR A 591 10.96 46.40 32.77
N SER A 592 11.52 45.34 33.35
CA SER A 592 12.60 44.43 32.93
C SER A 592 12.77 43.30 33.97
N SER A 593 13.57 42.29 33.59
CA SER A 593 14.56 41.57 34.43
C SER A 593 14.05 40.75 35.63
N SER A 594 14.04 39.43 35.52
CA SER A 594 15.14 38.50 35.86
C SER A 594 15.14 38.05 37.32
N THR A 595 15.08 36.75 37.58
CA THR A 595 16.14 36.01 38.30
C THR A 595 15.79 34.53 38.42
N ALA A 596 16.82 33.72 38.23
CA ALA A 596 16.85 32.29 38.45
C ALA A 596 16.89 31.95 39.94
N ALA A 597 16.42 30.76 40.32
CA ALA A 597 17.13 29.89 41.26
C ALA A 597 16.52 28.48 41.28
N SER A 598 17.43 27.54 41.07
CA SER A 598 17.37 26.11 41.33
C SER A 598 16.95 25.72 42.75
N SER A 599 16.34 24.55 42.92
CA SER A 599 16.77 23.57 43.92
C SER A 599 16.19 22.19 43.67
N ALA A 600 17.04 21.19 43.80
CA ALA A 600 16.73 19.77 43.80
C ALA A 600 16.25 19.33 45.20
N ALA A 601 15.42 18.27 45.25
CA ALA A 601 15.76 16.97 45.85
C ALA A 601 14.55 16.23 46.46
N THR A 602 14.59 14.91 46.26
CA THR A 602 14.20 13.81 47.17
C THR A 602 12.72 13.46 47.40
N SER A 603 12.36 12.32 46.79
CA SER A 603 11.81 11.08 47.38
C SER A 603 10.71 11.15 48.44
N SER A 604 9.60 10.44 48.19
CA SER A 604 9.12 9.40 49.11
C SER A 604 8.04 8.51 48.48
N SER A 605 8.16 7.24 48.83
CA SER A 605 7.23 6.13 48.62
C SER A 605 5.88 6.30 49.33
N SER A 606 4.81 5.74 48.76
CA SER A 606 3.83 5.00 49.57
C SER A 606 3.07 3.98 48.72
N ALA A 607 3.10 2.73 49.17
CA ALA A 607 2.19 1.68 48.79
C ALA A 607 0.92 1.79 49.63
N ALA A 608 -0.24 1.47 49.06
CA ALA A 608 -1.44 1.16 49.81
C ALA A 608 -2.21 0.03 49.12
N THR A 609 -2.25 -1.11 49.79
CA THR A 609 -3.06 -2.30 49.59
C THR A 609 -4.43 -2.13 50.27
N SER A 610 -5.51 -2.58 49.64
CA SER A 610 -6.72 -3.23 50.23
C SER A 610 -7.80 -3.32 49.14
N ALA A 611 -8.16 -4.51 48.63
CA ALA A 611 -8.99 -5.57 49.22
C ALA A 611 -10.52 -5.33 49.11
N SER A 612 -11.10 -6.03 48.13
CA SER A 612 -12.39 -6.75 48.10
C SER A 612 -13.60 -6.22 48.88
N THR A 613 -14.73 -6.10 48.19
CA THR A 613 -16.04 -6.54 48.68
C THR A 613 -16.92 -7.04 47.54
N SER A 614 -17.59 -8.16 47.79
CA SER A 614 -18.56 -8.86 46.96
C SER A 614 -19.97 -8.67 47.50
N ALA A 615 -20.96 -8.53 46.62
CA ALA A 615 -22.39 -8.87 46.78
C ALA A 615 -23.06 -8.60 45.42
N ALA A 616 -23.51 -9.58 44.63
CA ALA A 616 -24.64 -10.50 44.77
C ALA A 616 -26.04 -9.87 44.57
N THR A 617 -26.72 -10.41 43.54
CA THR A 617 -28.17 -10.54 43.32
C THR A 617 -29.03 -9.32 42.98
N SER A 618 -29.59 -9.32 41.76
CA SER A 618 -31.03 -9.37 41.56
C SER A 618 -31.38 -10.00 40.20
N ALA A 619 -32.25 -11.00 40.25
CA ALA A 619 -32.92 -11.60 39.11
C ALA A 619 -34.22 -10.84 38.82
N SER A 620 -34.59 -10.71 37.55
CA SER A 620 -36.00 -10.58 37.18
C SER A 620 -36.30 -11.39 35.91
N THR A 621 -37.34 -12.19 36.04
CA THR A 621 -37.96 -13.11 35.09
C THR A 621 -39.08 -12.41 34.33
N GLY A 622 -39.42 -12.91 33.13
CA GLY A 622 -40.65 -12.56 32.40
C GLY A 622 -40.51 -12.69 30.88
N ALA A 623 -40.67 -13.91 30.34
CA ALA A 623 -41.85 -14.35 29.55
C ALA A 623 -41.84 -13.87 28.08
N SER A 624 -41.39 -14.69 27.13
CA SER A 624 -42.18 -15.70 26.38
C SER A 624 -43.42 -15.15 25.65
N SER A 625 -43.34 -15.04 24.33
CA SER A 625 -44.49 -15.24 23.46
C SER A 625 -44.07 -16.11 22.27
N ALA A 626 -44.61 -17.32 22.24
CA ALA A 626 -44.64 -18.18 21.07
C ALA A 626 -45.92 -17.84 20.30
N SER A 627 -45.83 -17.72 18.98
CA SER A 627 -46.98 -17.97 18.11
C SER A 627 -46.54 -18.78 16.90
N THR A 628 -47.30 -19.84 16.71
CA THR A 628 -47.29 -20.91 15.72
C THR A 628 -47.72 -20.45 14.33
N GLY A 629 -47.21 -21.07 13.27
CA GLY A 629 -47.84 -20.95 11.94
C GLY A 629 -47.05 -21.43 10.72
N THR A 630 -46.98 -22.76 10.55
CA THR A 630 -47.12 -23.51 9.28
C THR A 630 -46.25 -23.20 8.03
N VAL A 631 -45.30 -24.11 7.81
CA VAL A 631 -45.05 -24.96 6.62
C VAL A 631 -45.67 -24.53 5.27
N SER A 632 -44.82 -24.40 4.26
CA SER A 632 -45.09 -24.81 2.87
C SER A 632 -43.79 -25.26 2.21
N ALA A 633 -43.66 -26.56 2.01
CA ALA A 633 -42.60 -27.19 1.23
C ALA A 633 -43.09 -27.38 -0.21
N SER A 634 -42.26 -27.03 -1.19
CA SER A 634 -42.41 -27.51 -2.57
C SER A 634 -41.10 -28.16 -3.00
N THR A 635 -41.21 -29.48 -3.18
CA THR A 635 -40.26 -30.40 -3.77
C THR A 635 -40.08 -30.17 -5.26
N SER A 636 -38.85 -30.31 -5.76
CA SER A 636 -38.62 -30.92 -7.08
C SER A 636 -37.24 -31.58 -7.14
N THR A 637 -37.29 -32.90 -7.10
CA THR A 637 -36.27 -33.89 -7.40
C THR A 637 -35.78 -33.82 -8.85
N ALA A 638 -34.48 -34.05 -9.09
CA ALA A 638 -34.00 -34.69 -10.31
C ALA A 638 -32.72 -35.48 -10.02
N THR A 639 -32.85 -36.80 -10.19
CA THR A 639 -31.85 -37.86 -10.04
C THR A 639 -30.92 -37.99 -11.25
N SER A 640 -29.73 -38.51 -10.97
CA SER A 640 -28.68 -39.00 -11.87
C SER A 640 -29.08 -40.17 -12.76
N ALA A 641 -28.50 -40.26 -13.97
CA ALA A 641 -28.18 -41.53 -14.63
C ALA A 641 -27.05 -41.36 -15.68
N SER A 642 -26.11 -42.31 -15.65
CA SER A 642 -24.96 -42.54 -16.53
C SER A 642 -25.31 -43.35 -17.78
N ALA A 643 -24.60 -43.15 -18.91
CA ALA A 643 -24.12 -44.23 -19.80
C ALA A 643 -23.16 -43.72 -20.89
N SER A 644 -22.18 -44.58 -21.18
CA SER A 644 -21.02 -44.56 -22.09
C SER A 644 -21.33 -44.69 -23.59
N VAL A 645 -20.36 -44.31 -24.46
CA VAL A 645 -19.67 -45.14 -25.50
C VAL A 645 -18.99 -44.25 -26.56
N ALA A 646 -17.73 -44.58 -26.91
CA ALA A 646 -16.90 -43.98 -27.97
C ALA A 646 -17.27 -44.50 -29.39
N PRO A 647 -16.66 -44.00 -30.49
CA PRO A 647 -15.42 -44.65 -30.96
C PRO A 647 -14.35 -43.74 -31.60
N SER A 648 -13.18 -44.35 -31.72
CA SER A 648 -11.91 -44.00 -32.36
C SER A 648 -11.95 -43.77 -33.89
N ALA A 649 -10.98 -43.01 -34.43
CA ALA A 649 -9.86 -43.53 -35.23
C ALA A 649 -9.05 -42.41 -35.94
N ASP A 650 -7.73 -42.56 -35.86
CA ASP A 650 -6.66 -41.84 -36.59
C ASP A 650 -6.52 -42.37 -38.04
N PRO A 651 -5.76 -41.71 -38.94
CA PRO A 651 -4.45 -42.30 -39.28
C PRO A 651 -3.30 -41.31 -39.65
N THR A 652 -2.11 -41.53 -39.05
CA THR A 652 -0.76 -41.83 -39.65
C THR A 652 -0.49 -41.51 -41.15
N SER A 653 0.68 -41.12 -41.69
CA SER A 653 2.12 -41.13 -41.31
C SER A 653 2.99 -40.59 -42.50
N ALA A 654 4.26 -40.17 -42.25
CA ALA A 654 5.51 -40.44 -43.03
C ALA A 654 6.56 -39.30 -42.86
N THR A 655 7.66 -39.45 -42.07
CA THR A 655 9.06 -39.89 -42.39
C THR A 655 9.84 -38.95 -43.34
N ALA A 656 11.14 -38.58 -43.20
CA ALA A 656 12.35 -39.25 -42.65
C ALA A 656 13.47 -38.19 -42.35
N SER A 657 14.33 -38.36 -41.33
CA SER A 657 15.71 -38.93 -41.32
C SER A 657 16.86 -38.04 -41.86
N SER A 658 17.84 -37.69 -41.00
CA SER A 658 19.22 -38.22 -41.08
C SER A 658 20.15 -37.69 -39.97
N SER A 659 20.89 -38.62 -39.37
CA SER A 659 21.88 -38.58 -38.28
C SER A 659 23.33 -38.27 -38.70
N ILE A 660 24.23 -37.92 -37.76
CA ILE A 660 25.54 -38.60 -37.44
C ILE A 660 26.36 -37.80 -36.37
N PRO A 661 27.20 -38.47 -35.53
CA PRO A 661 27.62 -38.03 -34.19
C PRO A 661 29.14 -37.80 -34.03
N VAL A 662 29.60 -37.25 -32.89
CA VAL A 662 30.98 -37.46 -32.39
C VAL A 662 31.01 -37.55 -30.86
N TYR A 663 31.75 -38.55 -30.36
CA TYR A 663 31.96 -38.90 -28.95
C TYR A 663 33.47 -39.06 -28.72
N ILE A 664 34.09 -38.40 -27.73
CA ILE A 664 35.34 -38.82 -27.06
C ILE A 664 35.33 -38.30 -25.59
N ALA A 665 35.67 -39.19 -24.64
CA ALA A 665 35.79 -39.01 -23.17
C ALA A 665 37.29 -38.97 -22.73
N PRO A 666 37.71 -39.11 -21.44
CA PRO A 666 37.36 -38.45 -20.15
C PRO A 666 38.58 -37.94 -19.30
N GLN A 667 38.34 -36.95 -18.39
CA GLN A 667 38.94 -36.71 -17.01
C GLN A 667 40.48 -36.54 -16.83
N PRO A 668 41.05 -35.87 -15.76
CA PRO A 668 40.61 -35.89 -14.35
C PRO A 668 40.78 -34.60 -13.50
N ALA A 669 40.41 -34.76 -12.21
CA ALA A 669 40.23 -33.80 -11.11
C ALA A 669 41.46 -33.03 -10.60
N SER A 670 41.24 -31.85 -9.97
CA SER A 670 41.66 -31.56 -8.57
C SER A 670 41.31 -30.14 -8.07
N SER A 671 40.98 -30.10 -6.76
CA SER A 671 41.17 -29.04 -5.74
C SER A 671 40.51 -27.66 -5.82
N SER A 672 39.49 -27.49 -4.97
CA SER A 672 39.36 -26.46 -3.90
C SER A 672 40.10 -25.12 -4.02
N VAL A 673 39.36 -24.00 -4.18
CA VAL A 673 39.59 -22.71 -3.49
C VAL A 673 38.28 -21.91 -3.49
N ALA A 674 37.87 -21.41 -2.31
CA ALA A 674 36.74 -20.49 -2.13
C ALA A 674 37.07 -19.08 -2.66
N PRO A 675 36.16 -18.35 -3.34
CA PRO A 675 36.44 -16.97 -3.71
C PRO A 675 36.10 -16.03 -2.56
N LYS A 676 37.14 -15.31 -2.10
CA LYS A 676 37.03 -14.12 -1.25
C LYS A 676 36.22 -13.05 -1.98
N VAL A 677 35.25 -12.49 -1.28
CA VAL A 677 34.56 -11.24 -1.65
C VAL A 677 35.56 -10.10 -1.55
N THR A 678 35.97 -9.54 -2.69
CA THR A 678 36.76 -8.31 -2.76
C THR A 678 35.91 -7.13 -3.20
N ASN A 679 35.98 -6.07 -2.38
CA ASN A 679 35.44 -4.72 -2.56
C ASN A 679 35.41 -4.22 -4.02
N LEU A 680 34.21 -3.90 -4.50
CA LEU A 680 33.98 -3.06 -5.68
C LEU A 680 33.53 -1.66 -5.22
N TYR A 681 34.49 -0.83 -4.82
CA TYR A 681 34.38 0.63 -4.87
C TYR A 681 35.73 1.18 -5.31
N LYS A 682 35.92 1.34 -6.62
CA LYS A 682 36.90 2.25 -7.22
C LYS A 682 36.62 2.40 -8.72
N SER A 683 35.73 3.33 -9.04
CA SER A 683 35.79 4.05 -10.33
C SER A 683 35.47 5.51 -10.04
N SER A 684 36.52 6.32 -9.98
CA SER A 684 36.45 7.77 -9.82
C SER A 684 35.93 8.41 -11.11
N SER A 685 34.74 8.98 -11.06
CA SER A 685 34.24 9.96 -12.05
C SER A 685 34.52 11.38 -11.52
N PRO A 686 34.80 12.38 -12.37
CA PRO A 686 35.05 13.75 -11.94
C PRO A 686 33.87 14.41 -11.19
N ALA A 687 32.67 13.83 -11.25
CA ALA A 687 31.50 14.31 -10.52
C ALA A 687 31.60 14.14 -8.99
N THR A 688 32.40 13.19 -8.50
CA THR A 688 32.53 12.91 -7.05
C THR A 688 33.42 13.91 -6.33
N ALA A 689 34.31 14.62 -7.06
CA ALA A 689 35.19 15.63 -6.47
C ALA A 689 34.47 16.93 -6.10
N VAL A 690 33.40 17.28 -6.83
CA VAL A 690 32.61 18.49 -6.57
C VAL A 690 31.69 18.30 -5.36
N VAL A 691 31.17 17.08 -5.14
CA VAL A 691 30.31 16.74 -4.00
C VAL A 691 31.09 16.70 -2.68
N SER A 692 32.33 16.20 -2.68
CA SER A 692 33.18 16.20 -1.49
C SER A 692 33.65 17.60 -1.07
N MET A 693 33.77 18.56 -2.01
CA MET A 693 34.06 19.96 -1.68
C MET A 693 32.86 20.68 -1.05
N LEU A 694 31.63 20.40 -1.51
CA LEU A 694 30.41 20.96 -0.92
C LEU A 694 30.14 20.41 0.49
N ALA A 695 30.39 19.12 0.73
CA ALA A 695 30.26 18.52 2.05
C ALA A 695 31.28 19.07 3.07
N ALA A 696 32.52 19.35 2.64
CA ALA A 696 33.54 19.94 3.50
C ALA A 696 33.25 21.41 3.87
N VAL A 697 32.60 22.18 2.98
CA VAL A 697 32.21 23.57 3.26
C VAL A 697 31.03 23.63 4.24
N VAL A 698 30.10 22.67 4.20
CA VAL A 698 28.98 22.61 5.15
C VAL A 698 29.44 22.23 6.56
N VAL A 699 30.43 21.31 6.69
CA VAL A 699 30.99 20.93 7.99
C VAL A 699 31.85 22.05 8.61
N ALA A 700 32.53 22.86 7.79
CA ALA A 700 33.30 24.01 8.28
C ALA A 700 32.44 25.22 8.70
N CYS A 701 31.14 25.24 8.37
CA CYS A 701 30.20 26.26 8.82
C CYS A 701 29.38 25.86 10.06
N MET A 702 29.59 24.65 10.60
CA MET A 702 28.92 24.15 11.82
C MET A 702 29.88 23.91 13.00
N LEU A 703 31.15 24.30 12.88
CA LEU A 703 32.10 24.55 13.97
C LEU A 703 32.34 26.06 14.07
#